data_AF-D8DWQ8-F1
#
_entry.id   AF-D8DWQ8-F1
#
_cell.length_a   1.000
_cell.length_b   1.000
_cell.length_c   1.000
_cell.angle_alpha   90.00
_cell.angle_beta   90.00
_cell.angle_gamma   90.00
#
_symmetry.space_group_name_H-M   'P 1'
#
loop_
_entity.id
_entity.type
_entity.pdbx_description
1 polymer ?
#
loop_
_entity_poly.entity_id
_entity_poly.type
_entity_poly.pdbx_seq_one_letter_code
_entity_poly.pdbx_strand_id
1 'polypeptide(L)'
;MMALSFLISACSPKHKNEIDKLNSISYAYHYLNLDSARSIAYRAYMMSLDEGYDDGKAEALNNMAFVSIARMRYANASKLLLEASSADNQVELLISDILNMRLCQRQSHNKDFYVYQERALERMSRIQEEIDLLTARQKFRFRYAKSEFHIVAATYYYYVGQHRPFIAELKKINPDDIAKDTAQYLSYLYNMGAGDAIEGTSHQTIIQKEFEYLLLCYAMAGDRYPFWRANSLQSLSEHLLDVNDRKFLIKNNLQSIKYLNVQDVSYDLLPVNLAKRSLKIFRSFGDVYQISGAYRTLASCYWSIGDNRSSILCLENALSRNSAIFKAPDLVASIREQLSVVYSAIDDKPNSDRNRNIYLDLQEQTRQDRQLEARAEKLKSSVVWLNIMIIGVVIMIVFLVGLLAIFDKMRQSKLAATSLDSLLSPLREWKAKNDVCVEELKEKYEEIQENYAISQLHLLDSKKQNIEQRAKISLVNSVLPFIDRMIHEVERLSKNEESDDVKELRYQYISELLDTINRYNNILTQWIQLRQGRLSLHIESFSLQTLFDIINKGQMKFNTKEVTLNVKPTNAVVKADKTLTLFMINTLADNSCKFTSQGGKVSIEAIEGNDYVEISISDTGCGMTHDQVEHVFDHKPIKDEKRTGLQYKSHGFGLMNCKGIIEKYKKVSQLFSVCTISAESELGKGSRFSFRLPKGVVRFVLALFISSFAVEVHANLSKIPEDPYPITHPYLLKANVYADKCYESNKRGTYEQTLRYADSARYLINQYYYTIYPRGKDVMTATETTVIPAEIKWYNEKLKTSYAIILDIRNESAVAALALHHWDIYRYNNNVYTQLFRLRSSDNTLRTYVKRMQISENNKMVAIILLVLLLLAILPAYYLLYYRHFLYYRFYLERVNLMNDILLSEDSDKKKLLRIKQLWQKHFNPSHNRIGQSATLVHVVKQIEKALKESIQLDDKYRTNLELASDEVHRVEFENAKLHVSNSILDNCLSSLKHETMYYPSRIMQLIDVDKRNLSGIRELVDYYKELYVLLSAQAMRQIHAITMRCQPVSIYGATVLGDPDMLHYLFDILKKAGKQKSLHVSVAKTDRDYVVYRVLWSDVLLTEEQCRNLFTPMTENIQLMICRQIIRDIGEVTNSRGCGIQAHLDNHNVVIDIVITKAKDKDGKF
;
A
#
# COMPACT_ATOMS: atom_id res chain seq x y z
N MET A 1 -22.35 50.96 -7.66
CA MET A 1 -21.32 49.91 -7.61
C MET A 1 -20.75 49.68 -9.01
N MET A 2 -20.20 50.73 -9.62
CA MET A 2 -19.83 50.79 -11.06
C MET A 2 -18.45 51.45 -11.25
N ALA A 3 -17.66 51.56 -10.17
CA ALA A 3 -16.35 52.21 -10.15
C ALA A 3 -15.21 51.28 -9.69
N LEU A 4 -15.47 49.98 -9.50
CA LEU A 4 -14.46 49.00 -9.06
C LEU A 4 -14.00 48.04 -10.18
N SER A 5 -14.40 48.29 -11.43
CA SER A 5 -14.13 47.42 -12.58
C SER A 5 -12.92 47.82 -13.41
N PHE A 6 -12.19 48.88 -13.04
CA PHE A 6 -11.15 49.49 -13.88
C PHE A 6 -9.70 49.30 -13.39
N LEU A 7 -9.45 48.56 -12.30
CA LEU A 7 -8.12 48.46 -11.68
C LEU A 7 -7.39 47.11 -11.85
N ILE A 8 -7.86 46.21 -12.72
CA ILE A 8 -7.08 45.03 -13.12
C ILE A 8 -7.13 44.88 -14.64
N SER A 9 -6.60 45.88 -15.35
CA SER A 9 -6.10 45.66 -16.71
C SER A 9 -4.72 45.04 -16.56
N ALA A 10 -4.66 43.70 -16.56
CA ALA A 10 -3.40 42.98 -16.68
C ALA A 10 -2.80 43.35 -18.05
N CYS A 11 -1.65 44.04 -18.02
CA CYS A 11 -0.89 44.38 -19.22
C CYS A 11 -0.59 43.11 -20.00
N SER A 12 -1.14 42.97 -21.22
CA SER A 12 -0.69 41.89 -22.11
C SER A 12 0.79 42.13 -22.48
N PRO A 13 1.65 41.10 -22.47
CA PRO A 13 3.06 41.25 -22.83
C PRO A 13 3.22 41.92 -24.20
N LYS A 14 4.14 42.89 -24.31
CA LYS A 14 4.23 43.77 -25.49
C LYS A 14 4.59 42.98 -26.76
N HIS A 15 5.34 41.89 -26.59
CA HIS A 15 5.84 41.03 -27.68
C HIS A 15 5.20 39.64 -27.72
N LYS A 16 4.03 39.43 -27.08
CA LYS A 16 3.35 38.12 -27.02
C LYS A 16 3.23 37.42 -28.37
N ASN A 17 2.74 38.13 -29.39
CA ASN A 17 2.54 37.58 -30.74
C ASN A 17 3.86 37.17 -31.41
N GLU A 18 4.95 37.89 -31.12
CA GLU A 18 6.27 37.57 -31.66
C GLU A 18 6.84 36.31 -31.00
N ILE A 19 6.71 36.18 -29.68
CA ILE A 19 7.11 34.99 -28.92
C ILE A 19 6.35 33.76 -29.41
N ASP A 20 5.03 33.85 -29.52
CA ASP A 20 4.16 32.78 -30.04
C ASP A 20 4.58 32.39 -31.47
N LYS A 21 4.88 33.36 -32.32
CA LYS A 21 5.37 33.11 -33.69
C LYS A 21 6.71 32.39 -33.67
N LEU A 22 7.68 32.82 -32.85
CA LEU A 22 8.97 32.15 -32.72
C LEU A 22 8.80 30.71 -32.25
N ASN A 23 7.93 30.45 -31.27
CA ASN A 23 7.65 29.10 -30.81
C ASN A 23 7.02 28.21 -31.89
N SER A 24 6.09 28.73 -32.70
CA SER A 24 5.52 27.99 -33.84
C SER A 24 6.56 27.69 -34.92
N ILE A 25 7.47 28.63 -35.17
CA ILE A 25 8.59 28.41 -36.09
C ILE A 25 9.49 27.32 -35.50
N SER A 26 9.89 27.41 -34.23
CA SER A 26 10.71 26.38 -33.58
C SER A 26 10.09 24.98 -33.73
N TYR A 27 8.79 24.84 -33.45
CA TYR A 27 8.04 23.59 -33.64
C TYR A 27 8.14 23.08 -35.08
N ALA A 28 7.89 23.94 -36.07
CA ALA A 28 7.97 23.56 -37.49
C ALA A 28 9.39 23.08 -37.88
N TYR A 29 10.42 23.49 -37.13
CA TYR A 29 11.80 23.06 -37.34
C TYR A 29 12.18 21.73 -36.67
N HIS A 30 11.32 21.14 -35.82
CA HIS A 30 11.61 19.90 -35.08
C HIS A 30 12.17 18.78 -35.95
N TYR A 31 11.59 18.58 -37.13
CA TYR A 31 11.98 17.52 -38.07
C TYR A 31 12.70 18.04 -39.32
N LEU A 32 12.99 19.35 -39.37
CA LEU A 32 13.77 20.02 -40.41
C LEU A 32 15.24 20.17 -39.99
N ASN A 33 15.47 20.86 -38.86
CA ASN A 33 16.81 21.19 -38.38
C ASN A 33 16.80 21.45 -36.87
N LEU A 34 17.45 20.58 -36.10
CA LEU A 34 17.48 20.63 -34.64
C LEU A 34 18.19 21.87 -34.07
N ASP A 35 19.22 22.40 -34.75
CA ASP A 35 19.93 23.60 -34.28
C ASP A 35 19.08 24.85 -34.44
N SER A 36 18.37 24.97 -35.56
CA SER A 36 17.43 26.06 -35.80
C SER A 36 16.27 26.01 -34.82
N ALA A 37 15.67 24.83 -34.62
CA ALA A 37 14.63 24.64 -33.61
C ALA A 37 15.09 25.11 -32.22
N ARG A 38 16.25 24.64 -31.76
CA ARG A 38 16.79 25.05 -30.45
C ARG A 38 17.09 26.54 -30.36
N SER A 39 17.74 27.12 -31.37
CA SER A 39 18.12 28.54 -31.38
C SER A 39 16.90 29.44 -31.32
N ILE A 40 15.87 29.11 -32.10
CA ILE A 40 14.61 29.87 -32.14
C ILE A 40 13.83 29.71 -30.84
N ALA A 41 13.73 28.49 -30.29
CA ALA A 41 13.14 28.26 -28.98
C ALA A 41 13.87 29.03 -27.87
N TYR A 42 15.19 29.06 -27.88
CA TYR A 42 15.98 29.80 -26.89
C TYR A 42 15.72 31.31 -26.96
N ARG A 43 15.59 31.87 -28.18
CA ARG A 43 15.18 33.27 -28.37
C ARG A 43 13.79 33.53 -27.80
N ALA A 44 12.81 32.65 -28.10
CA ALA A 44 11.46 32.76 -27.56
C ALA A 44 11.46 32.68 -26.02
N TYR A 45 12.26 31.79 -25.44
CA TYR A 45 12.45 31.65 -23.99
C TYR A 45 12.99 32.92 -23.35
N MET A 46 14.07 33.50 -23.89
CA MET A 46 14.66 34.73 -23.35
C MET A 46 13.70 35.91 -23.41
N MET A 47 13.02 36.10 -24.55
CA MET A 47 11.99 37.14 -24.68
C MET A 47 10.82 36.91 -23.72
N SER A 48 10.47 35.65 -23.44
CA SER A 48 9.40 35.31 -22.48
C SER A 48 9.80 35.63 -21.03
N LEU A 49 11.08 35.46 -20.67
CA LEU A 49 11.60 35.84 -19.35
C LEU A 49 11.59 37.36 -19.15
N ASP A 50 12.03 38.11 -20.15
CA ASP A 50 12.09 39.58 -20.08
C ASP A 50 10.69 40.22 -19.97
N GLU A 51 9.69 39.60 -20.60
CA GLU A 51 8.31 40.09 -20.67
C GLU A 51 7.36 39.44 -19.65
N GLY A 52 7.83 38.47 -18.84
CA GLY A 52 6.99 37.74 -17.88
C GLY A 52 5.86 36.93 -18.51
N TYR A 53 6.09 36.33 -19.69
CA TYR A 53 5.09 35.55 -20.43
C TYR A 53 5.28 34.03 -20.22
N ASP A 54 4.68 33.51 -19.16
CA ASP A 54 4.88 32.12 -18.73
C ASP A 54 4.45 31.06 -19.76
N ASP A 55 3.35 31.30 -20.50
CA ASP A 55 2.90 30.37 -21.56
C ASP A 55 3.94 30.25 -22.69
N GLY A 56 4.48 31.38 -23.15
CA GLY A 56 5.51 31.42 -24.18
C GLY A 56 6.81 30.77 -23.70
N LYS A 57 7.13 30.94 -22.42
CA LYS A 57 8.27 30.30 -21.76
C LYS A 57 8.11 28.77 -21.73
N ALA A 58 6.94 28.27 -21.33
CA ALA A 58 6.67 26.83 -21.25
C ALA A 58 6.76 26.15 -22.63
N GLU A 59 6.17 26.76 -23.67
CA GLU A 59 6.26 26.25 -25.04
C GLU A 59 7.71 26.23 -25.55
N ALA A 60 8.48 27.28 -25.25
CA ALA A 60 9.89 27.35 -25.62
C ALA A 60 10.73 26.26 -24.93
N LEU A 61 10.50 26.03 -23.64
CA LEU A 61 11.15 24.96 -22.88
C LEU A 61 10.81 23.57 -23.44
N ASN A 62 9.54 23.32 -23.80
CA ASN A 62 9.10 22.08 -24.45
C ASN A 62 9.81 21.84 -25.79
N ASN A 63 9.94 22.87 -26.62
CA ASN A 63 10.65 22.78 -27.89
C ASN A 63 12.16 22.48 -27.68
N MET A 64 12.81 23.10 -26.69
CA MET A 64 14.20 22.79 -26.34
C MET A 64 14.37 21.39 -25.73
N ALA A 65 13.38 20.92 -24.97
CA ALA A 65 13.36 19.57 -24.41
C ALA A 65 13.26 18.53 -25.52
N PHE A 66 12.40 18.72 -26.52
CA PHE A 66 12.33 17.87 -27.71
C PHE A 66 13.70 17.72 -28.40
N VAL A 67 14.40 18.83 -28.64
CA VAL A 67 15.75 18.80 -29.24
C VAL A 67 16.76 18.08 -28.33
N SER A 68 16.64 18.26 -27.01
CA SER A 68 17.51 17.57 -26.04
C SER A 68 17.27 16.05 -26.03
N ILE A 69 16.03 15.60 -26.18
CA ILE A 69 15.67 14.17 -26.33
C ILE A 69 16.29 13.61 -27.61
N ALA A 70 16.11 14.28 -28.76
CA ALA A 70 16.67 13.83 -30.05
C ALA A 70 18.21 13.71 -30.02
N ARG A 71 18.88 14.57 -29.24
CA ARG A 71 20.33 14.54 -29.03
C ARG A 71 20.80 13.60 -27.91
N MET A 72 19.89 12.84 -27.30
CA MET A 72 20.15 11.97 -26.15
C MET A 72 20.76 12.70 -24.92
N ARG A 73 20.45 13.99 -24.77
CA ARG A 73 20.80 14.83 -23.62
C ARG A 73 19.71 14.76 -22.56
N TYR A 74 19.39 13.54 -22.11
CA TYR A 74 18.23 13.22 -21.27
C TYR A 74 18.16 14.02 -19.96
N ALA A 75 19.25 14.14 -19.21
CA ALA A 75 19.28 14.94 -17.99
C ALA A 75 18.92 16.42 -18.24
N ASN A 76 19.37 17.00 -19.36
CA ASN A 76 19.01 18.35 -19.74
C ASN A 76 17.53 18.44 -20.16
N ALA A 77 17.02 17.44 -20.88
CA ALA A 77 15.60 17.36 -21.22
C ALA A 77 14.72 17.32 -19.96
N SER A 78 15.04 16.46 -18.98
CA SER A 78 14.32 16.39 -17.70
C SER A 78 14.32 17.73 -16.97
N LYS A 79 15.47 18.43 -16.94
CA LYS A 79 15.57 19.75 -16.30
C LYS A 79 14.65 20.78 -16.98
N LEU A 80 14.66 20.82 -18.31
CA LEU A 80 13.81 21.73 -19.09
C LEU A 80 12.32 21.43 -18.91
N LEU A 81 11.93 20.16 -18.87
CA LEU A 81 10.55 19.74 -18.65
C LEU A 81 10.08 20.04 -17.22
N LEU A 82 10.96 19.89 -16.23
CA LEU A 82 10.69 20.29 -14.85
C LEU A 82 10.50 21.80 -14.74
N GLU A 83 11.32 22.60 -15.44
CA GLU A 83 11.15 24.05 -15.47
C GLU A 83 9.83 24.44 -16.17
N ALA A 84 9.48 23.78 -17.28
CA ALA A 84 8.20 24.01 -17.97
C ALA A 84 6.99 23.67 -17.08
N SER A 85 7.15 22.78 -16.09
CA SER A 85 6.09 22.39 -15.16
C SER A 85 5.66 23.48 -14.17
N SER A 86 6.39 24.61 -14.13
CA SER A 86 6.06 25.78 -13.30
C SER A 86 5.01 26.72 -13.92
N ALA A 87 4.62 26.50 -15.19
CA ALA A 87 3.62 27.33 -15.86
C ALA A 87 2.18 26.84 -15.63
N ASP A 88 1.20 27.74 -15.63
CA ASP A 88 -0.22 27.41 -15.43
C ASP A 88 -0.94 26.90 -16.71
N ASN A 89 -0.27 26.96 -17.88
CA ASN A 89 -0.85 26.55 -19.15
C ASN A 89 -1.00 25.02 -19.26
N GLN A 90 -2.24 24.54 -19.12
CA GLN A 90 -2.56 23.11 -19.12
C GLN A 90 -2.17 22.38 -20.42
N VAL A 91 -2.23 23.05 -21.58
CA VAL A 91 -1.86 22.43 -22.87
C VAL A 91 -0.35 22.20 -22.93
N GLU A 92 0.46 23.17 -22.50
CA GLU A 92 1.91 23.00 -22.46
C GLU A 92 2.36 22.02 -21.38
N LEU A 93 1.67 21.96 -20.24
CA LEU A 93 1.90 20.91 -19.23
C LEU A 93 1.58 19.51 -19.76
N LEU A 94 0.52 19.36 -20.57
CA LEU A 94 0.19 18.09 -21.23
C LEU A 94 1.32 17.66 -22.17
N ILE A 95 1.86 18.59 -22.95
CA ILE A 95 3.00 18.34 -23.84
C ILE A 95 4.25 17.96 -23.04
N SER A 96 4.49 18.61 -21.89
CA SER A 96 5.57 18.23 -20.97
C SER A 96 5.42 16.81 -20.46
N ASP A 97 4.20 16.41 -20.07
CA ASP A 97 3.90 15.04 -19.62
C ASP A 97 4.18 14.02 -20.77
N ILE A 98 3.77 14.32 -22.00
CA ILE A 98 4.04 13.46 -23.18
C ILE A 98 5.54 13.38 -23.53
N LEU A 99 6.28 14.48 -23.42
CA LEU A 99 7.73 14.47 -23.65
C LEU A 99 8.46 13.67 -22.56
N ASN A 100 7.97 13.68 -21.32
CA ASN A 100 8.46 12.79 -20.27
C ASN A 100 8.13 11.32 -20.57
N MET A 101 6.94 11.01 -21.11
CA MET A 101 6.65 9.65 -21.60
C MET A 101 7.68 9.20 -22.65
N ARG A 102 7.98 10.04 -23.64
CA ARG A 102 8.99 9.74 -24.66
C ARG A 102 10.39 9.55 -24.05
N LEU A 103 10.74 10.35 -23.04
CA LEU A 103 12.01 10.21 -22.33
C LEU A 103 12.10 8.86 -21.60
N CYS A 104 11.05 8.49 -20.85
CA CYS A 104 10.95 7.21 -20.16
C CYS A 104 11.03 6.04 -21.13
N GLN A 105 10.33 6.11 -22.26
CA GLN A 105 10.40 5.14 -23.34
C GLN A 105 11.84 4.96 -23.85
N ARG A 106 12.57 6.05 -24.08
CA ARG A 106 13.95 6.01 -24.59
C ARG A 106 14.96 5.45 -23.58
N GLN A 107 14.69 5.61 -22.28
CA GLN A 107 15.54 5.10 -21.19
C GLN A 107 15.10 3.73 -20.67
N SER A 108 14.00 3.19 -21.21
CA SER A 108 13.32 1.98 -20.73
C SER A 108 12.86 2.06 -19.26
N HIS A 109 12.58 3.27 -18.75
CA HIS A 109 12.01 3.53 -17.42
C HIS A 109 10.49 3.30 -17.45
N ASN A 110 10.09 2.03 -17.54
CA ASN A 110 8.71 1.64 -17.81
C ASN A 110 7.73 2.13 -16.71
N LYS A 111 8.13 2.08 -15.43
CA LYS A 111 7.30 2.57 -14.32
C LYS A 111 6.93 4.05 -14.45
N ASP A 112 7.91 4.90 -14.75
CA ASP A 112 7.72 6.35 -14.83
C ASP A 112 6.88 6.72 -16.06
N PHE A 113 7.00 5.96 -17.15
CA PHE A 113 6.17 6.13 -18.35
C PHE A 113 4.69 6.19 -18.02
N TYR A 114 4.18 5.25 -17.21
CA TYR A 114 2.77 5.21 -16.82
C TYR A 114 2.36 6.37 -15.93
N VAL A 115 3.24 6.81 -15.02
CA VAL A 115 2.94 7.97 -14.17
C VAL A 115 2.69 9.20 -15.05
N TYR A 116 3.51 9.41 -16.06
CA TYR A 116 3.30 10.51 -17.01
C TYR A 116 2.13 10.26 -17.98
N GLN A 117 1.89 9.01 -18.39
CA GLN A 117 0.74 8.64 -19.20
C GLN A 117 -0.59 8.93 -18.49
N GLU A 118 -0.69 8.57 -17.21
CA GLU A 118 -1.86 8.85 -16.36
C GLU A 118 -2.09 10.35 -16.20
N ARG A 119 -1.03 11.10 -15.86
CA ARG A 119 -1.08 12.56 -15.76
C ARG A 119 -1.54 13.20 -17.07
N ALA A 120 -1.02 12.73 -18.21
CA ALA A 120 -1.41 13.21 -19.52
C ALA A 120 -2.89 12.89 -19.84
N LEU A 121 -3.37 11.68 -19.52
CA LEU A 121 -4.78 11.31 -19.70
C LEU A 121 -5.73 12.17 -18.87
N GLU A 122 -5.43 12.35 -17.58
CA GLU A 122 -6.22 13.20 -16.68
C GLU A 122 -6.26 14.64 -17.18
N ARG A 123 -5.11 15.19 -17.60
CA ARG A 123 -5.02 16.57 -18.08
C ARG A 123 -5.73 16.74 -19.42
N MET A 124 -5.61 15.79 -20.33
CA MET A 124 -6.32 15.79 -21.61
C MET A 124 -7.84 15.75 -21.40
N SER A 125 -8.35 14.97 -20.43
CA SER A 125 -9.78 14.95 -20.09
C SER A 125 -10.27 16.33 -19.62
N ARG A 126 -9.52 16.99 -18.72
CA ARG A 126 -9.88 18.33 -18.23
C ARG A 126 -9.87 19.39 -19.34
N ILE A 127 -8.84 19.39 -20.18
CA ILE A 127 -8.75 20.34 -21.32
C ILE A 127 -9.90 20.12 -22.31
N GLN A 128 -10.33 18.87 -22.50
CA GLN A 128 -11.42 18.52 -23.41
C GLN A 128 -12.78 19.07 -22.94
N GLU A 129 -13.01 19.16 -21.62
CA GLU A 129 -14.23 19.76 -21.04
C GLU A 129 -14.30 21.28 -21.29
N GLU A 130 -13.15 21.94 -21.40
CA GLU A 130 -13.01 23.40 -21.60
C GLU A 130 -12.59 23.77 -23.03
N ILE A 131 -12.76 22.88 -24.01
CA ILE A 131 -12.18 23.04 -25.34
C ILE A 131 -12.63 24.33 -26.05
N ASP A 132 -13.83 24.81 -25.78
CA ASP A 132 -14.37 26.04 -26.38
C ASP A 132 -13.76 27.32 -25.82
N LEU A 133 -13.18 27.27 -24.61
CA LEU A 133 -12.47 28.38 -23.98
C LEU A 133 -11.03 28.53 -24.51
N LEU A 134 -10.50 27.50 -25.18
CA LEU A 134 -9.15 27.52 -25.74
C LEU A 134 -9.05 28.47 -26.94
N THR A 135 -7.97 29.26 -26.98
CA THR A 135 -7.60 30.05 -28.15
C THR A 135 -7.33 29.16 -29.38
N ALA A 136 -7.41 29.72 -30.58
CA ALA A 136 -7.10 28.99 -31.82
C ALA A 136 -5.69 28.35 -31.79
N ARG A 137 -4.72 29.03 -31.16
CA ARG A 137 -3.36 28.52 -30.93
C ARG A 137 -3.35 27.32 -29.98
N GLN A 138 -4.00 27.44 -28.82
CA GLN A 138 -4.08 26.34 -27.86
C GLN A 138 -4.83 25.13 -28.44
N LYS A 139 -5.88 25.33 -29.24
CA LYS A 139 -6.55 24.25 -29.99
C LYS A 139 -5.59 23.53 -30.94
N PHE A 140 -4.72 24.27 -31.63
CA PHE A 140 -3.68 23.67 -32.48
C PHE A 140 -2.68 22.86 -31.66
N ARG A 141 -2.15 23.43 -30.57
CA ARG A 141 -1.21 22.74 -29.67
C ARG A 141 -1.82 21.50 -29.02
N PHE A 142 -3.09 21.56 -28.64
CA PHE A 142 -3.83 20.44 -28.07
C PHE A 142 -4.02 19.29 -29.07
N ARG A 143 -4.31 19.60 -30.35
CA ARG A 143 -4.35 18.57 -31.41
C ARG A 143 -3.00 17.86 -31.57
N TYR A 144 -1.90 18.62 -31.59
CA TYR A 144 -0.55 18.06 -31.60
C TYR A 144 -0.31 17.16 -30.37
N ALA A 145 -0.67 17.62 -29.17
CA ALA A 145 -0.51 16.86 -27.95
C ALA A 145 -1.27 15.53 -27.99
N LYS A 146 -2.52 15.54 -28.47
CA LYS A 146 -3.34 14.33 -28.59
C LYS A 146 -2.75 13.31 -29.55
N SER A 147 -2.31 13.73 -30.74
CA SER A 147 -1.69 12.83 -31.70
C SER A 147 -0.34 12.30 -31.19
N GLU A 148 0.47 13.17 -30.61
CA GLU A 148 1.79 12.81 -30.07
C GLU A 148 1.67 11.82 -28.91
N PHE A 149 0.66 11.98 -28.03
CA PHE A 149 0.37 11.03 -26.95
C PHE A 149 0.14 9.62 -27.48
N HIS A 150 -0.77 9.47 -28.47
CA HIS A 150 -1.09 8.17 -29.04
C HIS A 150 0.10 7.57 -29.79
N ILE A 151 0.90 8.38 -30.49
CA ILE A 151 2.12 7.92 -31.15
C ILE A 151 3.13 7.41 -30.12
N VAL A 152 3.42 8.18 -29.07
CA VAL A 152 4.38 7.78 -28.03
C VAL A 152 3.91 6.53 -27.28
N ALA A 153 2.62 6.44 -26.97
CA ALA A 153 2.02 5.25 -26.36
C ALA A 153 2.10 4.02 -27.28
N ALA A 154 1.76 4.17 -28.56
CA ALA A 154 1.91 3.10 -29.54
C ALA A 154 3.36 2.62 -29.63
N THR A 155 4.31 3.53 -29.85
CA THR A 155 5.73 3.15 -29.97
C THR A 155 6.23 2.48 -28.68
N TYR A 156 5.78 2.90 -27.50
CA TYR A 156 6.06 2.21 -26.25
C TYR A 156 5.55 0.75 -26.27
N TYR A 157 4.27 0.54 -26.59
CA TYR A 157 3.66 -0.79 -26.66
C TYR A 157 4.35 -1.72 -27.68
N TYR A 158 4.81 -1.17 -28.80
CA TYR A 158 5.63 -1.90 -29.77
C TYR A 158 6.93 -2.41 -29.13
N TYR A 159 7.68 -1.55 -28.42
CA TYR A 159 8.94 -1.95 -27.77
C TYR A 159 8.76 -2.95 -26.62
N VAL A 160 7.65 -2.89 -25.89
CA VAL A 160 7.36 -3.89 -24.85
C VAL A 160 6.75 -5.19 -25.41
N GLY A 161 6.53 -5.27 -26.72
CA GLY A 161 6.02 -6.47 -27.41
C GLY A 161 4.50 -6.66 -27.29
N GLN A 162 3.75 -5.59 -26.98
CA GLN A 162 2.29 -5.61 -26.84
C GLN A 162 1.61 -5.15 -28.14
N HIS A 163 1.50 -6.06 -29.10
CA HIS A 163 1.02 -5.74 -30.46
C HIS A 163 -0.44 -5.26 -30.53
N ARG A 164 -1.34 -5.80 -29.68
CA ARG A 164 -2.75 -5.38 -29.66
C ARG A 164 -2.93 -3.95 -29.12
N PRO A 165 -2.38 -3.58 -27.95
CA PRO A 165 -2.36 -2.19 -27.49
C PRO A 165 -1.70 -1.22 -28.47
N PHE A 166 -0.59 -1.63 -29.10
CA PHE A 166 0.07 -0.86 -30.15
C PHE A 166 -0.90 -0.46 -31.29
N ILE A 167 -1.59 -1.44 -31.89
CA ILE A 167 -2.58 -1.18 -32.95
C ILE A 167 -3.72 -0.31 -32.42
N ALA A 168 -4.20 -0.57 -31.20
CA ALA A 168 -5.33 0.14 -30.62
C ALA A 168 -5.04 1.64 -30.44
N GLU A 169 -3.83 2.01 -30.02
CA GLU A 169 -3.44 3.42 -29.88
C GLU A 169 -3.34 4.13 -31.24
N LEU A 170 -2.75 3.48 -32.26
CA LEU A 170 -2.68 4.08 -33.60
C LEU A 170 -4.07 4.29 -34.23
N LYS A 171 -5.01 3.36 -34.01
CA LYS A 171 -6.39 3.48 -34.49
C LYS A 171 -7.18 4.63 -33.85
N LYS A 172 -6.73 5.18 -32.72
CA LYS A 172 -7.36 6.36 -32.08
C LYS A 172 -6.99 7.68 -32.76
N ILE A 173 -5.94 7.68 -33.58
CA ILE A 173 -5.50 8.85 -34.33
C ILE A 173 -6.40 9.00 -35.56
N ASN A 174 -7.12 10.11 -35.65
CA ASN A 174 -7.88 10.45 -36.85
C ASN A 174 -6.95 11.14 -37.87
N PRO A 175 -6.69 10.54 -39.06
CA PRO A 175 -5.79 11.11 -40.06
C PRO A 175 -6.22 12.50 -40.55
N ASP A 176 -7.53 12.75 -40.65
CA ASP A 176 -8.07 14.03 -41.13
C ASP A 176 -7.78 15.18 -40.15
N ASP A 177 -7.77 14.89 -38.85
CA ASP A 177 -7.51 15.87 -37.80
C ASP A 177 -6.05 16.35 -37.80
N ILE A 178 -5.12 15.45 -38.18
CA ILE A 178 -3.69 15.74 -38.24
C ILE A 178 -3.20 16.09 -39.64
N ALA A 179 -4.03 15.99 -40.69
CA ALA A 179 -3.63 16.28 -42.07
C ALA A 179 -3.11 17.72 -42.27
N LYS A 180 -3.57 18.68 -41.44
CA LYS A 180 -3.10 20.07 -41.43
C LYS A 180 -1.72 20.24 -40.79
N ASP A 181 -1.27 19.26 -40.01
CA ASP A 181 0.05 19.21 -39.40
C ASP A 181 0.88 18.14 -40.12
N THR A 182 1.60 18.57 -41.16
CA THR A 182 2.38 17.65 -42.01
C THR A 182 3.37 16.82 -41.21
N ALA A 183 3.97 17.35 -40.13
CA ALA A 183 4.92 16.59 -39.33
C ALA A 183 4.25 15.44 -38.58
N GLN A 184 3.06 15.68 -38.01
CA GLN A 184 2.29 14.65 -37.32
C GLN A 184 1.69 13.63 -38.30
N TYR A 185 1.23 14.08 -39.46
CA TYR A 185 0.74 13.18 -40.51
C TYR A 185 1.85 12.25 -41.01
N LEU A 186 3.06 12.76 -41.26
CA LEU A 186 4.22 11.94 -41.61
C LEU A 186 4.57 10.92 -40.51
N SER A 187 4.49 11.33 -39.24
CA SER A 187 4.68 10.44 -38.09
C SER A 187 3.67 9.29 -38.07
N TYR A 188 2.40 9.59 -38.32
CA TYR A 188 1.34 8.60 -38.43
C TYR A 188 1.59 7.62 -39.58
N LEU A 189 1.86 8.13 -40.80
CA LEU A 189 2.15 7.29 -41.96
C LEU A 189 3.34 6.36 -41.73
N TYR A 190 4.40 6.87 -41.09
CA TYR A 190 5.56 6.07 -40.72
C TYR A 190 5.20 4.94 -39.75
N ASN A 191 4.49 5.23 -38.66
CA ASN A 191 4.12 4.22 -37.68
C ASN A 191 3.16 3.16 -38.26
N MET A 192 2.27 3.55 -39.18
CA MET A 192 1.40 2.61 -39.90
C MET A 192 2.18 1.67 -40.82
N GLY A 193 3.27 2.16 -41.44
CA GLY A 193 4.07 1.37 -42.39
C GLY A 193 5.27 0.63 -41.79
N ALA A 194 5.81 1.07 -40.66
CA ALA A 194 7.01 0.45 -40.05
C ALA A 194 6.71 -0.41 -38.81
N GLY A 195 5.52 -0.30 -38.24
CA GLY A 195 5.22 -0.85 -36.90
C GLY A 195 4.45 -2.17 -36.88
N ASP A 196 4.26 -2.86 -38.01
CA ASP A 196 3.39 -4.04 -38.12
C ASP A 196 1.90 -3.73 -37.76
N ALA A 197 1.45 -2.50 -37.98
CA ALA A 197 0.11 -2.05 -37.56
C ALA A 197 -1.04 -2.61 -38.40
N ILE A 198 -0.74 -3.19 -39.57
CA ILE A 198 -1.71 -3.54 -40.60
C ILE A 198 -2.19 -4.97 -40.40
N GLU A 199 -3.49 -5.13 -40.14
CA GLU A 199 -4.14 -6.44 -40.05
C GLU A 199 -4.62 -6.91 -41.45
N GLY A 200 -4.31 -8.15 -41.83
CA GLY A 200 -4.67 -8.71 -43.15
C GLY A 200 -4.70 -10.24 -43.17
N THR A 201 -5.27 -10.81 -44.24
CA THR A 201 -5.44 -12.27 -44.41
C THR A 201 -4.22 -12.97 -45.02
N SER A 202 -3.30 -12.23 -45.65
CA SER A 202 -2.08 -12.75 -46.28
C SER A 202 -0.89 -11.82 -46.05
N HIS A 203 0.30 -12.39 -45.78
CA HIS A 203 1.57 -11.66 -45.62
C HIS A 203 1.83 -10.67 -46.76
N GLN A 204 1.61 -11.10 -48.01
CA GLN A 204 1.78 -10.27 -49.19
C GLN A 204 0.86 -9.04 -49.22
N THR A 205 -0.36 -9.14 -48.67
CA THR A 205 -1.29 -8.00 -48.60
C THR A 205 -0.92 -7.00 -47.51
N ILE A 206 -0.31 -7.49 -46.43
CA ILE A 206 0.15 -6.65 -45.31
C ILE A 206 1.37 -5.85 -45.77
N ILE A 207 2.41 -6.54 -46.26
CA ILE A 207 3.66 -5.91 -46.69
C ILE A 207 3.48 -4.93 -47.85
N GLN A 208 2.52 -5.19 -48.75
CA GLN A 208 2.16 -4.27 -49.82
C GLN A 208 1.61 -2.95 -49.27
N LYS A 209 0.70 -3.01 -48.30
CA LYS A 209 0.12 -1.81 -47.68
C LYS A 209 1.16 -1.05 -46.85
N GLU A 210 2.01 -1.76 -46.11
CA GLU A 210 3.09 -1.16 -45.33
C GLU A 210 4.05 -0.39 -46.24
N PHE A 211 4.43 -1.00 -47.37
CA PHE A 211 5.23 -0.36 -48.41
C PHE A 211 4.55 0.91 -48.96
N GLU A 212 3.25 0.87 -49.23
CA GLU A 212 2.49 2.05 -49.70
C GLU A 212 2.51 3.21 -48.69
N TYR A 213 2.29 2.92 -47.39
CA TYR A 213 2.38 3.93 -46.32
C TYR A 213 3.78 4.55 -46.22
N LEU A 214 4.83 3.72 -46.27
CA LEU A 214 6.21 4.18 -46.20
C LEU A 214 6.60 5.00 -47.44
N LEU A 215 6.17 4.59 -48.62
CA LEU A 215 6.39 5.31 -49.87
C LEU A 215 5.68 6.66 -49.85
N LEU A 216 4.43 6.71 -49.38
CA LEU A 216 3.68 7.95 -49.23
C LEU A 216 4.38 8.89 -48.24
N CYS A 217 4.83 8.36 -47.10
CA CYS A 217 5.61 9.12 -46.12
C CYS A 217 6.91 9.67 -46.74
N TYR A 218 7.66 8.86 -47.48
CA TYR A 218 8.88 9.29 -48.17
C TYR A 218 8.62 10.39 -49.21
N ALA A 219 7.58 10.22 -50.05
CA ALA A 219 7.22 11.17 -51.09
C ALA A 219 6.73 12.50 -50.51
N MET A 220 5.90 12.46 -49.47
CA MET A 220 5.38 13.66 -48.79
C MET A 220 6.45 14.38 -47.96
N ALA A 221 7.38 13.66 -47.34
CA ALA A 221 8.48 14.26 -46.60
C ALA A 221 9.37 15.12 -47.50
N GLY A 222 9.65 14.64 -48.72
CA GLY A 222 10.50 15.31 -49.70
C GLY A 222 11.86 15.72 -49.11
N ASP A 223 12.41 16.82 -49.60
CA ASP A 223 13.62 17.44 -49.00
C ASP A 223 13.30 18.27 -47.75
N ARG A 224 12.02 18.57 -47.52
CA ARG A 224 11.57 19.42 -46.42
C ARG A 224 11.70 18.73 -45.07
N TYR A 225 11.36 17.44 -44.94
CA TYR A 225 11.40 16.71 -43.68
C TYR A 225 12.47 15.60 -43.70
N PRO A 226 13.77 15.95 -43.59
CA PRO A 226 14.87 14.98 -43.68
C PRO A 226 14.76 13.85 -42.66
N PHE A 227 14.26 14.12 -41.46
CA PHE A 227 14.04 13.09 -40.45
C PHE A 227 13.07 12.00 -40.93
N TRP A 228 11.88 12.37 -41.41
CA TRP A 228 10.89 11.41 -41.88
C TRP A 228 11.34 10.71 -43.15
N ARG A 229 11.96 11.44 -44.09
CA ARG A 229 12.57 10.85 -45.28
C ARG A 229 13.58 9.76 -44.94
N ALA A 230 14.45 10.01 -43.96
CA ALA A 230 15.45 9.03 -43.52
C ALA A 230 14.82 7.81 -42.83
N ASN A 231 13.82 8.02 -41.96
CA ASN A 231 13.05 6.94 -41.34
C ASN A 231 12.36 6.08 -42.41
N SER A 232 11.68 6.68 -43.39
CA SER A 232 11.03 5.93 -44.47
C SER A 232 12.05 5.13 -45.31
N LEU A 233 13.20 5.72 -45.66
CA LEU A 233 14.26 5.00 -46.38
C LEU A 233 14.82 3.81 -45.57
N GLN A 234 14.97 3.98 -44.25
CA GLN A 234 15.41 2.92 -43.36
C GLN A 234 14.41 1.77 -43.33
N SER A 235 13.12 2.05 -43.11
CA SER A 235 12.09 1.02 -43.05
C SER A 235 11.81 0.37 -44.40
N LEU A 236 11.84 1.14 -45.51
CA LEU A 236 11.78 0.58 -46.87
C LEU A 236 12.96 -0.36 -47.14
N SER A 237 14.14 -0.05 -46.61
CA SER A 237 15.29 -0.96 -46.68
C SER A 237 15.01 -2.26 -45.94
N GLU A 238 14.41 -2.19 -44.74
CA GLU A 238 14.08 -3.36 -43.92
C GLU A 238 13.07 -4.29 -44.61
N HIS A 239 12.05 -3.72 -45.26
CA HIS A 239 11.04 -4.46 -46.04
C HIS A 239 11.60 -5.15 -47.29
N LEU A 240 12.76 -4.71 -47.78
CA LEU A 240 13.43 -5.28 -48.96
C LEU A 240 14.59 -6.24 -48.59
N LEU A 241 14.80 -6.51 -47.29
CA LEU A 241 15.84 -7.44 -46.83
C LEU A 241 15.55 -8.88 -47.26
N ASP A 242 14.32 -9.35 -47.06
CA ASP A 242 13.92 -10.69 -47.48
C ASP A 242 13.84 -10.79 -49.01
N VAL A 243 14.39 -11.88 -49.57
CA VAL A 243 14.52 -12.05 -51.02
C VAL A 243 13.16 -12.25 -51.69
N ASN A 244 12.22 -12.94 -51.04
CA ASN A 244 10.90 -13.21 -51.60
C ASN A 244 10.04 -11.96 -51.55
N ASP A 245 10.04 -11.25 -50.42
CA ASP A 245 9.34 -9.98 -50.24
C ASP A 245 9.90 -8.91 -51.18
N ARG A 246 11.23 -8.82 -51.33
CA ARG A 246 11.87 -7.94 -52.31
C ARG A 246 11.40 -8.23 -53.73
N LYS A 247 11.40 -9.49 -54.17
CA LYS A 247 10.93 -9.86 -55.52
C LYS A 247 9.45 -9.51 -55.71
N PHE A 248 8.62 -9.78 -54.70
CA PHE A 248 7.20 -9.47 -54.73
C PHE A 248 6.95 -7.96 -54.82
N LEU A 249 7.55 -7.16 -53.94
CA LEU A 249 7.38 -5.70 -53.91
C LEU A 249 7.91 -5.05 -55.19
N ILE A 250 9.04 -5.51 -55.73
CA ILE A 250 9.59 -5.00 -57.00
C ILE A 250 8.66 -5.29 -58.16
N LYS A 251 8.14 -6.52 -58.25
CA LYS A 251 7.24 -6.93 -59.32
C LYS A 251 5.95 -6.10 -59.32
N ASN A 252 5.38 -5.86 -58.15
CA ASN A 252 4.07 -5.17 -58.03
C ASN A 252 4.18 -3.64 -57.95
N ASN A 253 5.36 -3.08 -57.68
CA ASN A 253 5.55 -1.63 -57.48
C ASN A 253 6.69 -1.05 -58.32
N LEU A 254 6.86 -1.53 -59.56
CA LEU A 254 8.03 -1.21 -60.40
C LEU A 254 8.30 0.30 -60.54
N GLN A 255 7.26 1.12 -60.74
CA GLN A 255 7.42 2.58 -60.88
C GLN A 255 7.88 3.24 -59.57
N SER A 256 7.30 2.83 -58.45
CA SER A 256 7.69 3.29 -57.12
C SER A 256 9.12 2.88 -56.76
N ILE A 257 9.53 1.67 -57.14
CA ILE A 257 10.90 1.18 -56.94
C ILE A 257 11.89 1.95 -57.80
N LYS A 258 11.56 2.26 -59.06
CA LYS A 258 12.40 3.13 -59.91
C LYS A 258 12.55 4.53 -59.29
N TYR A 259 11.48 5.08 -58.73
CA TYR A 259 11.52 6.36 -58.02
C TYR A 259 12.45 6.33 -56.78
N LEU A 260 12.49 5.21 -56.06
CA LEU A 260 13.41 5.01 -54.93
C LEU A 260 14.85 4.77 -55.37
N ASN A 261 15.04 4.03 -56.48
CA ASN A 261 16.33 3.63 -57.04
C ASN A 261 16.94 4.70 -57.96
N VAL A 262 17.14 5.91 -57.43
CA VAL A 262 17.65 7.08 -58.17
C VAL A 262 19.06 6.85 -58.76
N GLN A 263 19.84 5.94 -58.15
CA GLN A 263 21.21 5.64 -58.57
C GLN A 263 21.31 4.42 -59.50
N ASP A 264 20.17 3.87 -59.93
CA ASP A 264 20.07 2.70 -60.81
C ASP A 264 20.97 1.53 -60.36
N VAL A 265 21.02 1.29 -59.05
CA VAL A 265 21.78 0.17 -58.50
C VAL A 265 21.04 -1.14 -58.77
N SER A 266 21.77 -2.25 -58.82
CA SER A 266 21.14 -3.58 -58.85
C SER A 266 20.13 -3.71 -57.70
N TYR A 267 18.98 -4.34 -57.98
CA TYR A 267 17.92 -4.54 -56.99
C TYR A 267 18.39 -5.31 -55.75
N ASP A 268 19.43 -6.13 -55.86
CA ASP A 268 20.03 -6.82 -54.71
C ASP A 268 20.82 -5.87 -53.78
N LEU A 269 21.33 -4.77 -54.32
CA LEU A 269 22.04 -3.73 -53.56
C LEU A 269 21.13 -2.56 -53.16
N LEU A 270 19.87 -2.56 -53.61
CA LEU A 270 18.91 -1.51 -53.29
C LEU A 270 18.69 -1.34 -51.79
N PRO A 271 18.52 -2.39 -50.95
CA PRO A 271 18.39 -2.22 -49.50
C PRO A 271 19.60 -1.49 -48.90
N VAL A 272 20.81 -1.96 -49.23
CA VAL A 272 22.07 -1.33 -48.78
C VAL A 272 22.13 0.14 -49.19
N ASN A 273 21.71 0.47 -50.41
CA ASN A 273 21.67 1.84 -50.91
C ASN A 273 20.73 2.73 -50.08
N LEU A 274 19.51 2.26 -49.83
CA LEU A 274 18.50 3.00 -49.07
C LEU A 274 18.96 3.20 -47.62
N ALA A 275 19.49 2.17 -46.96
CA ALA A 275 20.04 2.26 -45.61
C ALA A 275 21.24 3.24 -45.52
N LYS A 276 22.16 3.22 -46.50
CA LYS A 276 23.28 4.20 -46.56
C LYS A 276 22.79 5.63 -46.69
N ARG A 277 21.80 5.87 -47.55
CA ARG A 277 21.20 7.21 -47.74
C ARG A 277 20.51 7.68 -46.46
N SER A 278 19.74 6.79 -45.82
CA SER A 278 19.13 7.07 -44.51
C SER A 278 20.17 7.47 -43.46
N LEU A 279 21.23 6.67 -43.29
CA LEU A 279 22.33 6.97 -42.36
C LEU A 279 22.99 8.32 -42.65
N LYS A 280 23.24 8.64 -43.94
CA LYS A 280 23.81 9.94 -44.33
C LYS A 280 22.91 11.10 -43.90
N ILE A 281 21.60 10.97 -44.12
CA ILE A 281 20.63 12.00 -43.73
C ILE A 281 20.57 12.13 -42.21
N PHE A 282 20.46 11.03 -41.45
CA PHE A 282 20.45 11.11 -39.98
C PHE A 282 21.72 11.70 -39.39
N ARG A 283 22.89 11.41 -39.97
CA ARG A 283 24.16 12.02 -39.55
C ARG A 283 24.16 13.54 -39.78
N SER A 284 23.60 14.00 -40.89
CA SER A 284 23.46 15.44 -41.15
C SER A 284 22.40 16.11 -40.25
N PHE A 285 21.35 15.37 -39.88
CA PHE A 285 20.27 15.85 -39.02
C PHE A 285 20.68 15.93 -37.53
N GLY A 286 21.53 15.01 -37.07
CA GLY A 286 22.11 15.03 -35.73
C GLY A 286 21.29 14.31 -34.65
N ASP A 287 20.42 13.37 -35.02
CA ASP A 287 19.70 12.49 -34.08
C ASP A 287 20.56 11.26 -33.74
N VAL A 288 21.07 11.21 -32.51
CA VAL A 288 22.01 10.17 -32.09
C VAL A 288 21.36 8.78 -32.06
N TYR A 289 20.10 8.71 -31.63
CA TYR A 289 19.36 7.45 -31.54
C TYR A 289 19.16 6.86 -32.93
N GLN A 290 18.69 7.69 -33.87
CA GLN A 290 18.42 7.25 -35.24
C GLN A 290 19.70 6.95 -36.04
N ILE A 291 20.81 7.65 -35.78
CA ILE A 291 22.11 7.31 -36.38
C ILE A 291 22.51 5.88 -35.99
N SER A 292 22.38 5.52 -34.71
CA SER A 292 22.68 4.16 -34.24
C SER A 292 21.72 3.12 -34.82
N GLY A 293 20.42 3.43 -34.88
CA GLY A 293 19.42 2.60 -35.55
C GLY A 293 19.74 2.36 -37.03
N ALA A 294 20.14 3.40 -37.75
CA ALA A 294 20.49 3.30 -39.17
C ALA A 294 21.78 2.50 -39.41
N TYR A 295 22.76 2.56 -38.51
CA TYR A 295 23.92 1.66 -38.55
C TYR A 295 23.51 0.20 -38.37
N ARG A 296 22.59 -0.10 -37.45
CA ARG A 296 22.04 -1.46 -37.24
C ARG A 296 21.32 -1.97 -38.48
N THR A 297 20.47 -1.14 -39.10
CA THR A 297 19.77 -1.51 -40.35
C THR A 297 20.77 -1.72 -41.49
N LEU A 298 21.77 -0.83 -41.63
CA LEU A 298 22.81 -0.98 -42.65
C LEU A 298 23.64 -2.26 -42.45
N ALA A 299 23.95 -2.61 -41.20
CA ALA A 299 24.62 -3.86 -40.87
C ALA A 299 23.79 -5.08 -41.28
N SER A 300 22.48 -5.03 -41.05
CA SER A 300 21.55 -6.08 -41.49
C SER A 300 21.55 -6.23 -43.02
N CYS A 301 21.62 -5.12 -43.76
CA CYS A 301 21.74 -5.15 -45.21
C CYS A 301 23.07 -5.76 -45.67
N TYR A 302 24.19 -5.38 -45.06
CA TYR A 302 25.50 -5.95 -45.38
C TYR A 302 25.58 -7.45 -45.08
N TRP A 303 25.00 -7.87 -43.96
CA TRP A 303 24.89 -9.29 -43.63
C TRP A 303 24.06 -10.04 -44.67
N SER A 304 22.94 -9.46 -45.15
CA SER A 304 22.08 -10.11 -46.15
C SER A 304 22.75 -10.37 -47.50
N ILE A 305 23.82 -9.64 -47.82
CA ILE A 305 24.63 -9.83 -49.04
C ILE A 305 25.96 -10.57 -48.77
N GLY A 306 26.16 -11.08 -47.54
CA GLY A 306 27.34 -11.85 -47.14
C GLY A 306 28.57 -11.03 -46.72
N ASP A 307 28.47 -9.69 -46.59
CA ASP A 307 29.58 -8.84 -46.14
C ASP A 307 29.58 -8.69 -44.61
N ASN A 308 30.03 -9.75 -43.94
CA ASN A 308 30.08 -9.81 -42.47
C ASN A 308 31.03 -8.76 -41.86
N ARG A 309 32.12 -8.42 -42.54
CA ARG A 309 33.09 -7.42 -42.04
C ARG A 309 32.49 -6.02 -42.01
N SER A 310 31.84 -5.59 -43.08
CA SER A 310 31.15 -4.29 -43.10
C SER A 310 29.99 -4.26 -42.11
N SER A 311 29.30 -5.40 -41.91
CA SER A 311 28.24 -5.52 -40.92
C SER A 311 28.75 -5.32 -39.48
N ILE A 312 29.83 -6.01 -39.07
CA ILE A 312 30.47 -5.81 -37.75
C ILE A 312 30.89 -4.35 -37.57
N LEU A 313 31.60 -3.79 -38.55
CA LEU A 313 32.04 -2.40 -38.50
C LEU A 313 30.88 -1.42 -38.31
N CYS A 314 29.74 -1.65 -38.97
CA CYS A 314 28.55 -0.82 -38.79
C CYS A 314 27.99 -0.93 -37.36
N LEU A 315 27.86 -2.14 -36.82
CA LEU A 315 27.34 -2.37 -35.47
C LEU A 315 28.27 -1.82 -34.39
N GLU A 316 29.59 -1.95 -34.56
CA GLU A 316 30.58 -1.35 -33.67
C GLU A 316 30.55 0.17 -33.74
N ASN A 317 30.39 0.74 -34.94
CA ASN A 317 30.19 2.19 -35.10
C ASN A 317 28.91 2.67 -34.42
N ALA A 318 27.85 1.86 -34.40
CA ALA A 318 26.61 2.16 -33.70
C ALA A 318 26.82 2.36 -32.18
N LEU A 319 27.73 1.56 -31.59
CA LEU A 319 28.02 1.61 -30.14
C LEU A 319 29.16 2.56 -29.75
N SER A 320 30.18 2.69 -30.59
CA SER A 320 31.45 3.36 -30.23
C SER A 320 31.50 4.84 -30.60
N ARG A 321 30.78 5.28 -31.64
CA ARG A 321 30.87 6.67 -32.13
C ARG A 321 30.28 7.69 -31.16
N ASN A 322 29.30 7.29 -30.36
CA ASN A 322 28.69 8.15 -29.35
C ASN A 322 28.24 7.34 -28.14
N SER A 323 28.94 7.49 -27.02
CA SER A 323 28.64 6.78 -25.76
C SER A 323 27.27 7.12 -25.17
N ALA A 324 26.60 8.19 -25.62
CA ALA A 324 25.23 8.49 -25.19
C ALA A 324 24.24 7.37 -25.55
N ILE A 325 24.56 6.50 -26.52
CA ILE A 325 23.71 5.39 -26.93
C ILE A 325 23.39 4.41 -25.79
N PHE A 326 24.31 4.26 -24.82
CA PHE A 326 24.11 3.38 -23.65
C PHE A 326 22.99 3.86 -22.72
N LYS A 327 22.45 5.06 -22.93
CA LYS A 327 21.23 5.53 -22.25
C LYS A 327 19.94 4.98 -22.87
N ALA A 328 20.03 4.21 -23.96
CA ALA A 328 18.92 3.56 -24.63
C ALA A 328 19.12 2.03 -24.65
N PRO A 329 18.84 1.33 -23.54
CA PRO A 329 19.24 -0.06 -23.35
C PRO A 329 18.55 -1.02 -24.35
N ASP A 330 17.31 -0.77 -24.74
CA ASP A 330 16.60 -1.60 -25.73
C ASP A 330 17.27 -1.57 -27.12
N LEU A 331 17.71 -0.40 -27.59
CA LEU A 331 18.42 -0.28 -28.87
C LEU A 331 19.79 -0.95 -28.80
N VAL A 332 20.52 -0.76 -27.69
CA VAL A 332 21.81 -1.43 -27.45
C VAL A 332 21.64 -2.94 -27.41
N ALA A 333 20.60 -3.46 -26.77
CA ALA A 333 20.28 -4.89 -26.74
C ALA A 333 20.11 -5.44 -28.17
N SER A 334 19.36 -4.75 -29.03
CA SER A 334 19.19 -5.18 -30.43
C SER A 334 20.50 -5.17 -31.25
N ILE A 335 21.40 -4.23 -30.99
CA ILE A 335 22.72 -4.16 -31.65
C ILE A 335 23.62 -5.29 -31.16
N ARG A 336 23.60 -5.58 -29.85
CA ARG A 336 24.37 -6.67 -29.23
C ARG A 336 23.90 -8.03 -29.72
N GLU A 337 22.60 -8.22 -29.89
CA GLU A 337 22.05 -9.42 -30.51
C GLU A 337 22.61 -9.60 -31.94
N GLN A 338 22.52 -8.58 -32.79
CA GLN A 338 23.06 -8.67 -34.15
C GLN A 338 24.58 -8.91 -34.16
N LEU A 339 25.34 -8.25 -33.29
CA LEU A 339 26.79 -8.49 -33.17
C LEU A 339 27.07 -9.96 -32.84
N SER A 340 26.28 -10.59 -31.98
CA SER A 340 26.46 -12.01 -31.66
C SER A 340 26.32 -12.90 -32.89
N VAL A 341 25.35 -12.61 -33.76
CA VAL A 341 25.10 -13.37 -35.00
C VAL A 341 26.23 -13.16 -36.00
N VAL A 342 26.63 -11.92 -36.24
CA VAL A 342 27.62 -11.61 -37.27
C VAL A 342 29.02 -12.06 -36.86
N TYR A 343 29.37 -11.97 -35.57
CA TYR A 343 30.63 -12.54 -35.06
C TYR A 343 30.65 -14.06 -35.18
N SER A 344 29.51 -14.73 -34.94
CA SER A 344 29.43 -16.16 -35.17
C SER A 344 29.59 -16.50 -36.66
N ALA A 345 29.05 -15.68 -37.57
CA ALA A 345 29.17 -15.87 -39.02
C ALA A 345 30.60 -15.79 -39.57
N ILE A 346 31.57 -15.34 -38.77
CA ILE A 346 33.01 -15.33 -39.10
C ILE A 346 33.83 -16.25 -38.18
N ASP A 347 33.16 -17.14 -37.45
CA ASP A 347 33.74 -18.07 -36.48
C ASP A 347 34.47 -17.40 -35.29
N ASP A 348 34.17 -16.13 -34.99
CA ASP A 348 34.67 -15.42 -33.80
C ASP A 348 33.77 -15.70 -32.60
N LYS A 349 33.92 -16.90 -32.06
CA LYS A 349 33.10 -17.40 -30.96
C LYS A 349 33.20 -16.56 -29.68
N PRO A 350 34.39 -16.10 -29.21
CA PRO A 350 34.49 -15.28 -28.01
C PRO A 350 33.71 -13.97 -28.09
N ASN A 351 33.78 -13.25 -29.21
CA ASN A 351 33.03 -12.00 -29.37
C ASN A 351 31.54 -12.25 -29.59
N SER A 352 31.17 -13.33 -30.27
CA SER A 352 29.78 -13.78 -30.38
C SER A 352 29.15 -13.96 -29.00
N ASP A 353 29.79 -14.77 -28.14
CA ASP A 353 29.25 -15.12 -26.83
C ASP A 353 29.24 -13.91 -25.87
N ARG A 354 30.28 -13.06 -25.92
CA ARG A 354 30.32 -11.81 -25.16
C ARG A 354 29.14 -10.91 -25.48
N ASN A 355 28.84 -10.69 -26.76
CA ASN A 355 27.73 -9.82 -27.16
C ASN A 355 26.37 -10.44 -26.83
N ARG A 356 26.24 -11.77 -26.94
CA ARG A 356 25.03 -12.49 -26.54
C ARG A 356 24.75 -12.36 -25.05
N ASN A 357 25.76 -12.46 -24.19
CA ASN A 357 25.60 -12.31 -22.74
C ASN A 357 25.16 -10.89 -22.37
N ILE A 358 25.79 -9.85 -22.95
CA ILE A 358 25.37 -8.46 -22.72
C ILE A 358 23.93 -8.23 -23.17
N TYR A 359 23.51 -8.81 -24.30
CA TYR A 359 22.13 -8.76 -24.77
C TYR A 359 21.15 -9.36 -23.74
N LEU A 360 21.47 -10.53 -23.19
CA LEU A 360 20.64 -11.19 -22.18
C LEU A 360 20.57 -10.38 -20.88
N ASP A 361 21.68 -9.82 -20.41
CA ASP A 361 21.72 -8.97 -19.21
C ASP A 361 20.83 -7.72 -19.36
N LEU A 362 20.88 -7.07 -20.53
CA LEU A 362 20.03 -5.90 -20.82
C LEU A 362 18.54 -6.26 -20.91
N GLN A 363 18.20 -7.45 -21.44
CA GLN A 363 16.83 -7.97 -21.43
C GLN A 363 16.34 -8.28 -20.01
N GLU A 364 17.23 -8.69 -19.10
CA GLU A 364 16.86 -8.95 -17.71
C GLU A 364 16.61 -7.67 -16.90
N GLN A 365 17.41 -6.61 -17.09
CA GLN A 365 17.19 -5.32 -16.41
C GLN A 365 15.85 -4.69 -16.81
N THR A 366 15.55 -4.64 -18.11
CA THR A 366 14.30 -4.07 -18.64
C THR A 366 13.05 -4.84 -18.19
N ARG A 367 13.19 -6.12 -17.79
CA ARG A 367 12.12 -6.96 -17.23
C ARG A 367 11.69 -6.54 -15.82
N GLN A 368 12.62 -6.21 -14.92
CA GLN A 368 12.30 -5.87 -13.52
C GLN A 368 11.36 -4.66 -13.44
N ASP A 369 11.59 -3.66 -14.29
CA ASP A 369 10.75 -2.47 -14.36
C ASP A 369 9.33 -2.74 -14.87
N ARG A 370 9.15 -3.67 -15.83
CA ARG A 370 7.81 -4.07 -16.34
C ARG A 370 6.97 -4.84 -15.31
N GLN A 371 7.60 -5.47 -14.31
CA GLN A 371 6.88 -6.18 -13.23
C GLN A 371 6.24 -5.21 -12.21
N LEU A 372 6.87 -4.06 -11.96
CA LEU A 372 6.31 -3.03 -11.07
C LEU A 372 5.08 -2.35 -11.68
N GLU A 373 5.05 -2.25 -13.00
CA GLU A 373 3.99 -1.67 -13.83
C GLU A 373 2.69 -2.50 -13.83
N ALA A 374 2.77 -3.82 -14.07
CA ALA A 374 1.60 -4.71 -14.05
C ALA A 374 0.86 -4.71 -12.69
N ARG A 375 1.53 -4.29 -11.61
CA ARG A 375 0.93 -4.12 -10.28
C ARG A 375 0.11 -2.83 -10.16
N ALA A 376 0.48 -1.76 -10.86
CA ALA A 376 -0.18 -0.45 -10.79
C ALA A 376 -1.46 -0.38 -11.65
N GLU A 377 -1.43 -0.90 -12.87
CA GLU A 377 -2.56 -0.86 -13.82
C GLU A 377 -3.79 -1.61 -13.29
N LYS A 378 -3.54 -2.72 -12.59
CA LYS A 378 -4.58 -3.52 -11.94
C LYS A 378 -5.25 -2.81 -10.76
N LEU A 379 -4.59 -1.85 -10.12
CA LEU A 379 -5.18 -1.03 -9.07
C LEU A 379 -6.16 0.01 -9.65
N LYS A 380 -5.88 0.51 -10.86
CA LYS A 380 -6.67 1.55 -11.53
C LYS A 380 -8.02 1.05 -12.05
N SER A 381 -8.10 -0.17 -12.57
CA SER A 381 -9.34 -0.74 -13.11
C SER A 381 -10.48 -0.85 -12.07
N SER A 382 -10.14 -1.04 -10.79
CA SER A 382 -11.13 -1.14 -9.71
C SER A 382 -11.77 0.20 -9.33
N VAL A 383 -11.18 1.34 -9.71
CA VAL A 383 -11.71 2.68 -9.38
C VAL A 383 -12.85 3.07 -10.31
N VAL A 384 -12.81 2.67 -11.59
CA VAL A 384 -13.82 3.04 -12.60
C VAL A 384 -15.20 2.43 -12.31
N TRP A 385 -15.25 1.17 -11.87
CA TRP A 385 -16.50 0.50 -11.52
C TRP A 385 -17.21 1.12 -10.32
N LEU A 386 -16.46 1.71 -9.39
CA LEU A 386 -17.02 2.39 -8.22
C LEU A 386 -17.79 3.66 -8.62
N ASN A 387 -17.29 4.42 -9.60
CA ASN A 387 -17.89 5.68 -10.03
C ASN A 387 -19.19 5.49 -10.83
N ILE A 388 -19.24 4.51 -11.74
CA ILE A 388 -20.45 4.16 -12.50
C ILE A 388 -21.60 3.80 -11.55
N MET A 389 -21.27 3.11 -10.46
CA MET A 389 -22.22 2.66 -9.45
C MET A 389 -22.81 3.79 -8.61
N ILE A 390 -22.02 4.83 -8.28
CA ILE A 390 -22.51 6.02 -7.56
C ILE A 390 -23.55 6.77 -8.38
N ILE A 391 -23.32 6.90 -9.70
CA ILE A 391 -24.26 7.56 -10.62
C ILE A 391 -25.62 6.84 -10.65
N GLY A 392 -25.62 5.51 -10.65
CA GLY A 392 -26.85 4.71 -10.64
C GLY A 392 -27.75 4.95 -9.40
N VAL A 393 -27.16 5.13 -8.22
CA VAL A 393 -27.90 5.40 -6.98
C VAL A 393 -28.56 6.78 -7.00
N VAL A 394 -27.88 7.79 -7.55
CA VAL A 394 -28.41 9.17 -7.63
C VAL A 394 -29.65 9.25 -8.51
N ILE A 395 -29.66 8.57 -9.67
CA ILE A 395 -30.81 8.54 -10.60
C ILE A 395 -32.05 7.94 -9.93
N MET A 396 -31.88 6.89 -9.12
CA MET A 396 -32.97 6.22 -8.39
C MET A 396 -33.64 7.14 -7.36
N ILE A 397 -32.85 7.97 -6.66
CA ILE A 397 -33.38 8.92 -5.66
C ILE A 397 -34.27 9.99 -6.32
N VAL A 398 -33.88 10.50 -7.48
CA VAL A 398 -34.65 11.52 -8.22
C VAL A 398 -36.02 10.99 -8.65
N PHE A 399 -36.09 9.74 -9.12
CA PHE A 399 -37.35 9.10 -9.52
C PHE A 399 -38.35 8.96 -8.36
N LEU A 400 -37.86 8.63 -7.15
CA LEU A 400 -38.71 8.48 -5.96
C LEU A 400 -39.41 9.79 -5.58
N VAL A 401 -38.70 10.92 -5.64
CA VAL A 401 -39.24 12.24 -5.28
C VAL A 401 -40.39 12.66 -6.20
N GLY A 402 -40.30 12.34 -7.50
CA GLY A 402 -41.34 12.67 -8.48
C GLY A 402 -42.68 11.98 -8.21
N LEU A 403 -42.67 10.73 -7.72
CA LEU A 403 -43.87 9.96 -7.41
C LEU A 403 -44.63 10.49 -6.19
N LEU A 404 -43.92 10.98 -5.16
CA LEU A 404 -44.52 11.54 -3.94
C LEU A 404 -45.38 12.79 -4.22
N ALA A 405 -45.00 13.60 -5.21
CA ALA A 405 -45.71 14.84 -5.55
C ALA A 405 -47.11 14.61 -6.16
N ILE A 406 -47.33 13.49 -6.86
CA ILE A 406 -48.58 13.20 -7.56
C ILE A 406 -49.72 12.83 -6.60
N PHE A 407 -49.40 12.11 -5.51
CA PHE A 407 -50.40 11.57 -4.58
C PHE A 407 -50.99 12.58 -3.61
N ASP A 408 -50.26 13.63 -3.23
CA ASP A 408 -50.77 14.66 -2.32
C ASP A 408 -51.97 15.42 -2.92
N LYS A 409 -52.00 15.53 -4.26
CA LYS A 409 -53.06 16.23 -5.01
C LYS A 409 -54.44 15.57 -4.89
N MET A 410 -54.52 14.25 -4.66
CA MET A 410 -55.79 13.52 -4.69
C MET A 410 -56.50 13.42 -3.31
N ARG A 411 -55.94 14.00 -2.24
CA ARG A 411 -56.36 13.82 -0.83
C ARG A 411 -57.47 14.76 -0.35
N GLN A 412 -57.73 15.86 -1.06
CA GLN A 412 -58.46 17.02 -0.49
C GLN A 412 -60.01 16.98 -0.61
N SER A 413 -60.65 16.00 -1.28
CA SER A 413 -62.07 16.14 -1.71
C SER A 413 -63.20 15.49 -0.86
N LYS A 414 -63.02 15.03 0.41
CA LYS A 414 -63.94 14.01 1.04
C LYS A 414 -64.39 14.09 2.54
N LEU A 415 -64.62 15.23 3.23
CA LEU A 415 -64.70 15.28 4.75
C LEU A 415 -65.92 15.94 5.52
N ALA A 416 -67.22 15.84 5.14
CA ALA A 416 -68.36 16.62 5.74
C ALA A 416 -69.54 15.97 6.60
N ALA A 417 -69.43 14.99 7.54
CA ALA A 417 -70.59 14.36 8.29
C ALA A 417 -70.26 13.52 9.61
N THR A 418 -71.01 13.70 10.77
CA THR A 418 -71.49 12.76 11.92
C THR A 418 -71.20 13.01 13.50
N SER A 419 -72.02 12.51 14.52
CA SER A 419 -72.31 12.88 16.01
C SER A 419 -71.97 11.90 17.27
N LEU A 420 -72.38 12.10 18.58
CA LEU A 420 -71.51 12.21 19.84
C LEU A 420 -71.60 11.45 21.26
N ASP A 421 -72.64 10.76 21.78
CA ASP A 421 -72.75 10.46 23.26
C ASP A 421 -72.16 9.10 23.77
N SER A 422 -71.72 8.18 22.91
CA SER A 422 -71.26 6.82 23.26
C SER A 422 -69.77 6.68 23.70
N LEU A 423 -69.15 7.73 24.24
CA LEU A 423 -67.72 8.03 24.00
C LEU A 423 -66.78 8.21 25.22
N LEU A 424 -67.13 7.75 26.44
CA LEU A 424 -66.34 8.06 27.68
C LEU A 424 -65.92 6.92 28.66
N SER A 425 -66.41 5.68 28.56
CA SER A 425 -66.21 4.61 29.57
C SER A 425 -64.77 4.06 29.72
N PRO A 426 -64.02 3.83 28.62
CA PRO A 426 -62.63 3.39 28.61
C PRO A 426 -61.56 4.20 29.34
N LEU A 427 -61.79 5.48 29.68
CA LEU A 427 -60.80 6.36 30.36
C LEU A 427 -60.15 5.76 31.64
N ARG A 428 -60.89 4.90 32.34
CA ARG A 428 -60.54 4.45 33.70
C ARG A 428 -59.57 3.25 33.74
N GLU A 429 -59.54 2.40 32.72
CA GLU A 429 -58.77 1.14 32.75
C GLU A 429 -57.34 1.28 32.15
N TRP A 430 -57.06 2.30 31.32
CA TRP A 430 -55.70 2.62 30.82
C TRP A 430 -54.74 3.08 31.91
N LYS A 431 -55.26 3.80 32.91
CA LYS A 431 -54.45 4.46 33.94
C LYS A 431 -53.65 3.45 34.78
N ALA A 432 -54.15 2.23 34.95
CA ALA A 432 -53.46 1.14 35.65
C ALA A 432 -52.37 0.43 34.81
N LYS A 433 -52.47 0.43 33.46
CA LYS A 433 -51.44 -0.14 32.56
C LYS A 433 -50.26 0.81 32.32
N ASN A 434 -50.51 2.11 32.32
CA ASN A 434 -49.52 3.16 32.09
C ASN A 434 -48.40 3.19 33.17
N ASP A 435 -48.72 2.86 34.42
CA ASP A 435 -47.75 2.88 35.54
C ASP A 435 -46.63 1.82 35.38
N VAL A 436 -46.91 0.69 34.71
CA VAL A 436 -45.89 -0.34 34.40
C VAL A 436 -44.93 0.12 33.28
N CYS A 437 -45.44 0.81 32.25
CA CYS A 437 -44.63 1.32 31.13
C CYS A 437 -43.68 2.47 31.54
N VAL A 438 -44.07 3.25 32.56
CA VAL A 438 -43.21 4.31 33.13
C VAL A 438 -42.03 3.71 33.92
N GLU A 439 -42.20 2.58 34.59
CA GLU A 439 -41.06 1.85 35.21
C GLU A 439 -40.12 1.24 34.15
N GLU A 440 -40.61 0.70 33.03
CA GLU A 440 -39.74 0.22 31.93
C GLU A 440 -38.91 1.33 31.25
N LEU A 441 -39.47 2.55 31.10
CA LEU A 441 -38.74 3.71 30.58
C LEU A 441 -37.69 4.23 31.58
N LYS A 442 -37.97 4.06 32.88
CA LYS A 442 -37.03 4.38 33.96
C LYS A 442 -35.90 3.36 34.02
N GLU A 443 -36.19 2.07 33.87
CA GLU A 443 -35.17 1.00 33.70
C GLU A 443 -34.30 1.24 32.47
N LYS A 444 -34.86 1.61 31.30
CA LYS A 444 -34.06 1.96 30.10
C LYS A 444 -33.22 3.22 30.27
N TYR A 445 -33.74 4.22 30.99
CA TYR A 445 -32.97 5.42 31.29
C TYR A 445 -31.85 5.11 32.28
N GLU A 446 -32.10 4.28 33.29
CA GLU A 446 -31.09 3.74 34.19
C GLU A 446 -30.05 2.91 33.42
N GLU A 447 -30.45 2.07 32.45
CA GLU A 447 -29.55 1.30 31.57
C GLU A 447 -28.68 2.22 30.68
N ILE A 448 -29.25 3.27 30.07
CA ILE A 448 -28.45 4.25 29.31
C ILE A 448 -27.56 5.06 30.24
N GLN A 449 -27.99 5.39 31.45
CA GLN A 449 -27.14 6.06 32.45
C GLN A 449 -26.03 5.14 32.95
N GLU A 450 -26.28 3.84 33.10
CA GLU A 450 -25.28 2.82 33.38
C GLU A 450 -24.31 2.67 32.21
N ASN A 451 -24.80 2.61 30.97
CA ASN A 451 -23.97 2.60 29.76
C ASN A 451 -23.18 3.89 29.58
N TYR A 452 -23.74 5.04 29.94
CA TYR A 452 -23.05 6.31 29.99
C TYR A 452 -21.98 6.30 31.07
N ALA A 453 -22.27 5.81 32.27
CA ALA A 453 -21.29 5.65 33.33
C ALA A 453 -20.16 4.69 32.94
N ILE A 454 -20.48 3.56 32.29
CA ILE A 454 -19.53 2.60 31.75
C ILE A 454 -18.70 3.23 30.62
N SER A 455 -19.35 3.96 29.70
CA SER A 455 -18.68 4.64 28.59
C SER A 455 -17.80 5.78 29.07
N GLN A 456 -18.23 6.51 30.11
CA GLN A 456 -17.42 7.50 30.80
C GLN A 456 -16.24 6.84 31.52
N LEU A 457 -16.43 5.70 32.18
CA LEU A 457 -15.34 4.92 32.77
C LEU A 457 -14.36 4.44 31.68
N HIS A 458 -14.85 4.01 30.52
CA HIS A 458 -14.01 3.63 29.38
C HIS A 458 -13.30 4.82 28.76
N LEU A 459 -13.96 5.97 28.64
CA LEU A 459 -13.36 7.21 28.17
C LEU A 459 -12.27 7.68 29.14
N LEU A 460 -12.54 7.65 30.44
CA LEU A 460 -11.58 7.94 31.50
C LEU A 460 -10.40 6.97 31.44
N ASP A 461 -10.64 5.67 31.26
CA ASP A 461 -9.55 4.71 31.05
C ASP A 461 -8.76 5.08 29.79
N SER A 462 -9.39 5.25 28.64
CA SER A 462 -8.74 5.65 27.39
C SER A 462 -7.99 6.98 27.47
N LYS A 463 -8.47 7.97 28.24
CA LYS A 463 -7.75 9.22 28.57
C LYS A 463 -6.50 8.91 29.41
N LYS A 464 -6.62 8.06 30.44
CA LYS A 464 -5.49 7.57 31.26
C LYS A 464 -4.48 6.80 30.42
N GLN A 465 -4.94 5.98 29.46
CA GLN A 465 -4.08 5.28 28.51
C GLN A 465 -3.36 6.29 27.61
N ASN A 466 -4.07 7.30 27.10
CA ASN A 466 -3.48 8.29 26.20
C ASN A 466 -2.38 9.10 26.90
N ILE A 467 -2.62 9.56 28.13
CA ILE A 467 -1.60 10.27 28.90
C ILE A 467 -0.40 9.35 29.25
N GLU A 468 -0.65 8.06 29.48
CA GLU A 468 0.41 7.06 29.65
C GLU A 468 1.23 6.86 28.36
N GLN A 469 0.60 6.77 27.19
CA GLN A 469 1.30 6.68 25.91
C GLN A 469 2.13 7.93 25.63
N ARG A 470 1.59 9.12 25.95
CA ARG A 470 2.33 10.38 25.86
C ARG A 470 3.55 10.40 26.78
N ALA A 471 3.40 9.92 28.00
CA ALA A 471 4.51 9.82 28.94
C ALA A 471 5.61 8.84 28.46
N LYS A 472 5.22 7.71 27.84
CA LYS A 472 6.16 6.79 27.16
C LYS A 472 6.88 7.45 25.99
N ILE A 473 6.19 8.24 25.18
CA ILE A 473 6.82 8.95 24.05
C ILE A 473 7.72 10.08 24.54
N SER A 474 7.36 10.76 25.64
CA SER A 474 8.27 11.71 26.29
C SER A 474 9.54 11.02 26.81
N LEU A 475 9.45 9.77 27.28
CA LEU A 475 10.61 8.96 27.67
C LEU A 475 11.46 8.59 26.45
N VAL A 476 10.85 8.16 25.34
CA VAL A 476 11.55 7.92 24.06
C VAL A 476 12.32 9.16 23.62
N ASN A 477 11.68 10.33 23.64
CA ASN A 477 12.31 11.59 23.24
C ASN A 477 13.44 12.02 24.19
N SER A 478 13.44 11.56 25.44
CA SER A 478 14.55 11.83 26.37
C SER A 478 15.81 11.00 26.10
N VAL A 479 15.73 9.98 25.23
CA VAL A 479 16.89 9.17 24.81
C VAL A 479 17.69 9.87 23.70
N LEU A 480 17.03 10.66 22.85
CA LEU A 480 17.66 11.35 21.70
C LEU A 480 18.88 12.19 22.10
N PRO A 481 18.85 13.03 23.16
CA PRO A 481 20.04 13.78 23.57
C PRO A 481 21.25 12.92 23.94
N PHE A 482 21.04 11.70 24.46
CA PHE A 482 22.13 10.78 24.76
C PHE A 482 22.73 10.16 23.50
N ILE A 483 21.88 9.85 22.51
CA ILE A 483 22.33 9.40 21.18
C ILE A 483 23.11 10.52 20.48
N ASP A 484 22.63 11.75 20.54
CA ASP A 484 23.32 12.92 19.96
C ASP A 484 24.68 13.16 20.62
N ARG A 485 24.76 13.04 21.95
CA ARG A 485 26.04 13.11 22.68
C ARG A 485 26.96 11.97 22.28
N MET A 486 26.46 10.74 22.16
CA MET A 486 27.25 9.59 21.73
C MET A 486 27.83 9.79 20.32
N ILE A 487 27.06 10.32 19.37
CA ILE A 487 27.56 10.70 18.04
C ILE A 487 28.68 11.71 18.17
N HIS A 488 28.48 12.77 18.96
CA HIS A 488 29.49 13.80 19.15
C HIS A 488 30.82 13.23 19.68
N GLU A 489 30.76 12.33 20.66
CA GLU A 489 31.94 11.68 21.22
C GLU A 489 32.64 10.75 20.22
N VAL A 490 31.88 9.98 19.43
CA VAL A 490 32.43 9.14 18.35
C VAL A 490 33.06 10.00 17.24
N GLU A 491 32.46 11.14 16.91
CA GLU A 491 33.04 12.10 15.96
C GLU A 491 34.33 12.74 16.49
N ARG A 492 34.40 13.08 17.79
CA ARG A 492 35.62 13.57 18.43
C ARG A 492 36.75 12.53 18.37
N LEU A 493 36.44 11.27 18.69
CA LEU A 493 37.38 10.15 18.59
C LEU A 493 37.92 9.96 17.15
N SER A 494 37.08 10.19 16.14
CA SER A 494 37.47 10.04 14.72
C SER A 494 38.47 11.09 14.21
N LYS A 495 38.58 12.26 14.87
CA LYS A 495 39.50 13.35 14.45
C LYS A 495 40.96 13.13 14.88
N ASN A 496 41.24 12.16 15.76
CA ASN A 496 42.57 11.66 16.10
C ASN A 496 43.62 12.68 16.63
N GLU A 497 43.16 13.80 17.21
CA GLU A 497 44.01 14.91 17.70
C GLU A 497 44.36 14.84 19.20
N GLU A 498 43.88 13.83 19.93
CA GLU A 498 43.94 13.76 21.40
C GLU A 498 44.85 12.63 21.90
N SER A 499 45.38 12.77 23.13
CA SER A 499 46.20 11.73 23.77
C SER A 499 45.39 10.47 24.08
N ASP A 500 46.07 9.33 24.18
CA ASP A 500 45.41 8.03 24.40
C ASP A 500 44.64 7.98 25.73
N ASP A 501 45.10 8.69 26.77
CA ASP A 501 44.39 8.82 28.05
C ASP A 501 43.02 9.52 27.89
N VAL A 502 42.92 10.54 27.03
CA VAL A 502 41.67 11.26 26.77
C VAL A 502 40.72 10.41 25.93
N LYS A 503 41.24 9.61 25.00
CA LYS A 503 40.42 8.66 24.21
C LYS A 503 39.79 7.59 25.11
N GLU A 504 40.53 7.08 26.08
CA GLU A 504 40.01 6.08 27.02
C GLU A 504 38.87 6.65 27.88
N LEU A 505 39.00 7.89 28.36
CA LEU A 505 37.93 8.59 29.10
C LEU A 505 36.67 8.80 28.23
N ARG A 506 36.82 9.05 26.93
CA ARG A 506 35.68 9.16 26.00
C ARG A 506 35.00 7.83 25.74
N TYR A 507 35.75 6.73 25.60
CA TYR A 507 35.14 5.40 25.50
C TYR A 507 34.36 5.06 26.78
N GLN A 508 34.92 5.37 27.94
CA GLN A 508 34.22 5.20 29.22
C GLN A 508 32.93 6.02 29.27
N TYR A 509 32.96 7.28 28.82
CA TYR A 509 31.77 8.13 28.77
C TYR A 509 30.71 7.61 27.78
N ILE A 510 31.11 7.08 26.63
CA ILE A 510 30.20 6.42 25.68
C ILE A 510 29.55 5.19 26.33
N SER A 511 30.30 4.38 27.08
CA SER A 511 29.74 3.24 27.83
C SER A 511 28.74 3.70 28.90
N GLU A 512 29.00 4.79 29.62
CA GLU A 512 28.06 5.38 30.57
C GLU A 512 26.77 5.89 29.89
N LEU A 513 26.89 6.48 28.70
CA LEU A 513 25.75 6.87 27.88
C LEU A 513 24.94 5.66 27.42
N LEU A 514 25.60 4.59 26.97
CA LEU A 514 24.95 3.34 26.57
C LEU A 514 24.22 2.65 27.73
N ASP A 515 24.82 2.64 28.93
CA ASP A 515 24.17 2.13 30.14
C ASP A 515 22.95 2.97 30.52
N THR A 516 23.04 4.28 30.35
CA THR A 516 21.89 5.20 30.56
C THR A 516 20.78 4.92 29.55
N ILE A 517 21.12 4.77 28.27
CA ILE A 517 20.18 4.42 27.18
C ILE A 517 19.53 3.05 27.46
N ASN A 518 20.32 2.05 27.85
CA ASN A 518 19.82 0.72 28.21
C ASN A 518 18.87 0.77 29.40
N ARG A 519 19.17 1.58 30.42
CA ARG A 519 18.30 1.78 31.57
C ARG A 519 16.96 2.39 31.17
N TYR A 520 16.96 3.41 30.30
CA TYR A 520 15.74 4.03 29.77
C TYR A 520 14.95 3.06 28.90
N ASN A 521 15.62 2.30 28.05
CA ASN A 521 15.01 1.25 27.23
C ASN A 521 14.42 0.13 28.09
N ASN A 522 15.06 -0.26 29.19
CA ASN A 522 14.54 -1.24 30.13
C ASN A 522 13.30 -0.73 30.86
N ILE A 523 13.28 0.53 31.27
CA ILE A 523 12.10 1.16 31.89
C ILE A 523 10.96 1.25 30.87
N LEU A 524 11.25 1.66 29.64
CA LEU A 524 10.29 1.64 28.54
C LEU A 524 9.78 0.21 28.26
N THR A 525 10.66 -0.79 28.30
CA THR A 525 10.32 -2.21 28.13
C THR A 525 9.35 -2.67 29.20
N GLN A 526 9.65 -2.38 30.47
CA GLN A 526 8.79 -2.69 31.61
C GLN A 526 7.44 -2.00 31.45
N TRP A 527 7.45 -0.73 31.05
CA TRP A 527 6.22 0.06 30.84
C TRP A 527 5.36 -0.44 29.68
N ILE A 528 5.97 -0.97 28.61
CA ILE A 528 5.27 -1.61 27.48
C ILE A 528 4.77 -3.01 27.86
N GLN A 529 5.51 -3.76 28.67
CA GLN A 529 5.14 -5.11 29.11
C GLN A 529 4.02 -5.13 30.15
N LEU A 530 3.90 -4.08 30.98
CA LEU A 530 2.90 -3.96 32.05
C LEU A 530 1.43 -3.91 31.59
N ARG A 531 1.13 -3.78 30.28
CA ARG A 531 -0.25 -3.72 29.72
C ARG A 531 -0.56 -4.73 28.61
N GLN A 532 0.28 -5.74 28.34
CA GLN A 532 0.03 -6.71 27.27
C GLN A 532 -1.25 -7.54 27.48
N GLY A 533 -2.37 -7.01 26.99
CA GLY A 533 -3.70 -7.63 26.98
C GLY A 533 -4.50 -7.40 25.69
N ARG A 534 -3.91 -6.83 24.63
CA ARG A 534 -4.48 -6.85 23.27
C ARG A 534 -3.48 -7.48 22.30
N LEU A 535 -3.65 -8.79 22.14
CA LEU A 535 -2.86 -9.65 21.28
C LEU A 535 -3.37 -9.56 19.83
N SER A 536 -2.58 -9.01 18.90
CA SER A 536 -2.79 -9.16 17.46
C SER A 536 -2.19 -10.50 17.01
N LEU A 537 -3.00 -11.38 16.42
CA LEU A 537 -2.57 -12.72 16.01
C LEU A 537 -2.17 -12.76 14.52
N HIS A 538 -0.93 -13.14 14.22
CA HIS A 538 -0.46 -13.42 12.86
C HIS A 538 -0.53 -14.93 12.58
N ILE A 539 -1.69 -15.41 12.10
CA ILE A 539 -1.92 -16.85 11.92
C ILE A 539 -1.25 -17.37 10.64
N GLU A 540 -0.29 -18.29 10.81
CA GLU A 540 0.40 -19.02 9.74
C GLU A 540 0.44 -20.54 10.00
N SER A 541 0.84 -21.35 9.00
CA SER A 541 1.10 -22.79 9.20
C SER A 541 2.61 -23.01 9.31
N PHE A 542 3.09 -23.61 10.39
CA PHE A 542 4.52 -23.84 10.61
C PHE A 542 4.82 -25.19 11.29
N SER A 543 6.00 -25.75 11.01
CA SER A 543 6.47 -26.98 11.66
C SER A 543 6.89 -26.71 13.10
N LEU A 544 6.35 -27.49 14.02
CA LEU A 544 6.63 -27.37 15.45
C LEU A 544 8.08 -27.76 15.79
N GLN A 545 8.70 -28.63 14.98
CA GLN A 545 10.11 -29.00 15.13
C GLN A 545 11.04 -27.78 15.09
N THR A 546 10.74 -26.79 14.23
CA THR A 546 11.57 -25.57 14.15
C THR A 546 11.59 -24.78 15.46
N LEU A 547 10.52 -24.85 16.25
CA LEU A 547 10.48 -24.23 17.58
C LEU A 547 11.20 -25.11 18.61
N PHE A 548 11.02 -26.43 18.54
CA PHE A 548 11.71 -27.41 19.39
C PHE A 548 13.23 -27.31 19.24
N ASP A 549 13.74 -27.08 18.03
CA ASP A 549 15.18 -26.88 17.77
C ASP A 549 15.70 -25.57 18.37
N ILE A 550 14.92 -24.48 18.29
CA ILE A 550 15.27 -23.20 18.93
C ILE A 550 15.35 -23.38 20.45
N ILE A 551 14.42 -24.12 21.05
CA ILE A 551 14.41 -24.42 22.49
C ILE A 551 15.59 -25.33 22.86
N ASN A 552 15.92 -26.30 22.00
CA ASN A 552 17.07 -27.19 22.19
C ASN A 552 18.40 -26.41 22.12
N LYS A 553 18.51 -25.34 21.32
CA LYS A 553 19.66 -24.41 21.36
C LYS A 553 19.77 -23.64 22.69
N GLY A 554 18.69 -23.56 23.45
CA GLY A 554 18.65 -23.03 24.82
C GLY A 554 19.23 -23.97 25.89
N GLN A 555 19.77 -25.14 25.53
CA GLN A 555 20.26 -26.17 26.46
C GLN A 555 21.33 -25.66 27.44
N MET A 556 22.12 -24.64 27.06
CA MET A 556 23.08 -23.99 27.97
C MET A 556 22.42 -23.48 29.27
N LYS A 557 21.17 -22.99 29.19
CA LYS A 557 20.41 -22.54 30.37
C LYS A 557 20.07 -23.69 31.33
N PHE A 558 19.76 -24.87 30.79
CA PHE A 558 19.42 -26.07 31.55
C PHE A 558 20.68 -26.75 32.12
N ASN A 559 21.75 -26.81 31.33
CA ASN A 559 23.05 -27.34 31.75
C ASN A 559 23.69 -26.53 32.88
N THR A 560 23.53 -25.20 32.86
CA THR A 560 24.01 -24.32 33.96
C THR A 560 23.33 -24.64 35.29
N LYS A 561 22.16 -25.30 35.26
CA LYS A 561 21.41 -25.77 36.43
C LYS A 561 21.44 -27.30 36.59
N GLU A 562 22.26 -27.99 35.79
CA GLU A 562 22.38 -29.45 35.73
C GLU A 562 21.05 -30.19 35.52
N VAL A 563 20.10 -29.58 34.81
CA VAL A 563 18.84 -30.20 34.42
C VAL A 563 18.97 -30.73 32.99
N THR A 564 18.58 -31.98 32.77
CA THR A 564 18.61 -32.59 31.44
C THR A 564 17.37 -32.16 30.65
N LEU A 565 17.54 -31.30 29.66
CA LEU A 565 16.50 -31.01 28.67
C LEU A 565 16.46 -32.12 27.60
N ASN A 566 15.32 -32.77 27.46
CA ASN A 566 15.04 -33.82 26.49
C ASN A 566 13.88 -33.41 25.57
N VAL A 567 14.19 -32.71 24.49
CA VAL A 567 13.18 -32.35 23.48
C VAL A 567 12.99 -33.55 22.54
N LYS A 568 11.85 -34.23 22.62
CA LYS A 568 11.51 -35.32 21.70
C LYS A 568 11.19 -34.73 20.32
N PRO A 569 11.84 -35.20 19.25
CA PRO A 569 11.52 -34.78 17.90
C PRO A 569 10.05 -35.03 17.55
N THR A 570 9.48 -34.17 16.72
CA THR A 570 8.10 -34.24 16.24
C THR A 570 8.00 -33.80 14.79
N ASN A 571 7.11 -34.44 14.02
CA ASN A 571 6.81 -34.03 12.64
C ASN A 571 5.56 -33.12 12.56
N ALA A 572 5.00 -32.75 13.71
CA ALA A 572 3.74 -32.05 13.78
C ALA A 572 3.80 -30.63 13.21
N VAL A 573 2.75 -30.27 12.46
CA VAL A 573 2.56 -28.93 11.91
C VAL A 573 1.29 -28.35 12.50
N VAL A 574 1.37 -27.09 12.91
CA VAL A 574 0.27 -26.37 13.57
C VAL A 574 -0.07 -25.11 12.79
N LYS A 575 -1.33 -24.69 12.85
CA LYS A 575 -1.77 -23.42 12.27
C LYS A 575 -2.03 -22.42 13.39
N ALA A 576 -1.09 -21.52 13.63
CA ALA A 576 -1.09 -20.55 14.71
C ALA A 576 -0.10 -19.41 14.42
N ASP A 577 0.01 -18.45 15.32
CA ASP A 577 1.09 -17.47 15.34
C ASP A 577 2.36 -18.10 15.92
N LYS A 578 3.38 -18.22 15.07
CA LYS A 578 4.65 -18.89 15.39
C LYS A 578 5.40 -18.21 16.52
N THR A 579 5.41 -16.88 16.57
CA THR A 579 6.10 -16.10 17.60
C THR A 579 5.46 -16.34 18.96
N LEU A 580 4.12 -16.36 18.99
CA LEU A 580 3.37 -16.61 20.22
C LEU A 580 3.43 -18.07 20.67
N THR A 581 3.48 -19.03 19.73
CA THR A 581 3.70 -20.44 20.09
C THR A 581 5.09 -20.67 20.68
N LEU A 582 6.14 -20.06 20.13
CA LEU A 582 7.49 -20.14 20.71
C LEU A 582 7.54 -19.52 22.10
N PHE A 583 6.88 -18.38 22.28
CA PHE A 583 6.71 -17.74 23.59
C PHE A 583 6.06 -18.70 24.60
N MET A 584 4.97 -19.38 24.24
CA MET A 584 4.29 -20.33 25.14
C MET A 584 5.20 -21.51 25.52
N ILE A 585 5.94 -22.09 24.58
CA ILE A 585 6.81 -23.23 24.89
C ILE A 585 8.00 -22.81 25.74
N ASN A 586 8.68 -21.69 25.42
CA ASN A 586 9.77 -21.16 26.26
C ASN A 586 9.30 -20.86 27.67
N THR A 587 8.10 -20.29 27.80
CA THR A 587 7.50 -19.97 29.09
C THR A 587 7.25 -21.24 29.93
N LEU A 588 6.73 -22.30 29.30
CA LEU A 588 6.49 -23.58 29.99
C LEU A 588 7.81 -24.32 30.31
N ALA A 589 8.76 -24.33 29.39
CA ALA A 589 10.07 -24.94 29.57
C ALA A 589 10.91 -24.21 30.64
N ASP A 590 10.82 -22.89 30.71
CA ASP A 590 11.46 -22.08 31.75
C ASP A 590 10.89 -22.36 33.14
N ASN A 591 9.56 -22.55 33.22
CA ASN A 591 8.92 -22.98 34.46
C ASN A 591 9.38 -24.38 34.86
N SER A 592 9.38 -25.35 33.94
CA SER A 592 9.88 -26.69 34.20
C SER A 592 11.35 -26.71 34.61
N CYS A 593 12.23 -25.93 33.96
CA CYS A 593 13.63 -25.77 34.37
C CYS A 593 13.75 -25.15 35.77
N LYS A 594 12.88 -24.19 36.08
CA LYS A 594 12.88 -23.50 37.37
C LYS A 594 12.55 -24.44 38.52
N PHE A 595 11.60 -25.35 38.35
CA PHE A 595 11.10 -26.24 39.41
C PHE A 595 11.68 -27.66 39.38
N THR A 596 12.51 -27.97 38.39
CA THR A 596 13.33 -29.18 38.36
C THR A 596 14.63 -28.97 39.13
N SER A 597 14.93 -29.88 40.06
CA SER A 597 16.18 -29.92 40.81
C SER A 597 17.35 -30.39 39.95
N GLN A 598 18.57 -30.11 40.39
CA GLN A 598 19.82 -30.61 39.79
C GLN A 598 19.77 -32.14 39.57
N GLY A 599 20.18 -32.60 38.40
CA GLY A 599 20.08 -33.99 37.95
C GLY A 599 18.71 -34.42 37.41
N GLY A 600 17.68 -33.58 37.53
CA GLY A 600 16.34 -33.87 37.02
C GLY A 600 16.21 -33.68 35.51
N LYS A 601 15.04 -34.04 34.96
CA LYS A 601 14.78 -34.07 33.52
C LYS A 601 13.55 -33.24 33.17
N VAL A 602 13.66 -32.45 32.10
CA VAL A 602 12.54 -31.76 31.45
C VAL A 602 12.39 -32.33 30.05
N SER A 603 11.25 -32.92 29.73
CA SER A 603 10.93 -33.46 28.42
C SER A 603 9.88 -32.63 27.69
N ILE A 604 10.15 -32.24 26.45
CA ILE A 604 9.19 -31.55 25.59
C ILE A 604 8.77 -32.50 24.48
N GLU A 605 7.47 -32.69 24.29
CA GLU A 605 6.90 -33.68 23.36
C GLU A 605 5.70 -33.06 22.63
N ALA A 606 5.38 -33.58 21.44
CA ALA A 606 4.14 -33.22 20.74
C ALA A 606 3.48 -34.46 20.14
N ILE A 607 2.17 -34.58 20.37
CA ILE A 607 1.34 -35.72 19.95
C ILE A 607 0.25 -35.20 19.01
N GLU A 608 0.13 -35.81 17.83
CA GLU A 608 -0.92 -35.47 16.86
C GLU A 608 -2.23 -36.20 17.19
N GLY A 609 -3.33 -35.44 17.28
CA GLY A 609 -4.70 -35.94 17.21
C GLY A 609 -5.29 -35.79 15.80
N ASN A 610 -6.61 -36.00 15.68
CA ASN A 610 -7.32 -35.89 14.40
C ASN A 610 -7.28 -34.46 13.84
N ASP A 611 -7.75 -33.48 14.63
CA ASP A 611 -7.90 -32.07 14.21
C ASP A 611 -6.94 -31.10 14.94
N TYR A 612 -6.12 -31.62 15.85
CA TYR A 612 -5.22 -30.83 16.69
C TYR A 612 -3.87 -31.51 16.90
N VAL A 613 -2.90 -30.72 17.35
CA VAL A 613 -1.63 -31.19 17.89
C VAL A 613 -1.56 -30.74 19.34
N GLU A 614 -1.28 -31.67 20.25
CA GLU A 614 -1.05 -31.38 21.66
C GLU A 614 0.46 -31.30 21.92
N ILE A 615 0.93 -30.16 22.41
CA ILE A 615 2.31 -29.93 22.81
C ILE A 615 2.37 -30.05 24.32
N SER A 616 3.26 -30.88 24.85
CA SER A 616 3.45 -31.06 26.29
C SER A 616 4.88 -30.91 26.76
N ILE A 617 5.06 -30.25 27.89
CA ILE A 617 6.32 -30.08 28.61
C ILE A 617 6.15 -30.80 29.94
N SER A 618 6.89 -31.89 30.13
CA SER A 618 6.94 -32.64 31.37
C SER A 618 8.25 -32.40 32.10
N ASP A 619 8.23 -32.33 33.42
CA ASP A 619 9.42 -32.28 34.26
C ASP A 619 9.37 -33.34 35.35
N THR A 620 10.54 -33.66 35.90
CA THR A 620 10.69 -34.50 37.10
C THR A 620 10.90 -33.63 38.34
N GLY A 621 10.31 -32.43 38.38
CA GLY A 621 10.45 -31.49 39.47
C GLY A 621 9.65 -31.87 40.70
N CYS A 622 9.46 -30.92 41.62
CA CYS A 622 8.77 -31.18 42.89
C CYS A 622 7.29 -31.54 42.75
N GLY A 623 6.70 -31.39 41.55
CA GLY A 623 5.27 -31.55 41.32
C GLY A 623 4.42 -30.53 42.08
N MET A 624 3.10 -30.64 41.93
CA MET A 624 2.09 -29.76 42.51
C MET A 624 0.98 -30.60 43.16
N THR A 625 0.33 -30.07 44.19
CA THR A 625 -0.89 -30.67 44.75
C THR A 625 -2.08 -30.48 43.82
N HIS A 626 -3.17 -31.22 44.03
CA HIS A 626 -4.37 -31.12 43.21
C HIS A 626 -4.92 -29.68 43.15
N ASP A 627 -5.01 -29.02 44.30
CA ASP A 627 -5.47 -27.62 44.42
C ASP A 627 -4.57 -26.64 43.67
N GLN A 628 -3.27 -26.92 43.61
CA GLN A 628 -2.30 -26.10 42.88
C GLN A 628 -2.45 -26.25 41.37
N VAL A 629 -2.71 -27.48 40.88
CA VAL A 629 -2.93 -27.76 39.47
C VAL A 629 -4.20 -27.08 38.96
N GLU A 630 -5.29 -27.10 39.73
CA GLU A 630 -6.56 -26.49 39.35
C GLU A 630 -6.44 -24.96 39.15
N HIS A 631 -5.60 -24.31 39.96
CA HIS A 631 -5.42 -22.85 39.94
C HIS A 631 -4.14 -22.38 39.25
N VAL A 632 -3.39 -23.28 38.61
CA VAL A 632 -2.05 -22.98 38.08
C VAL A 632 -2.03 -21.92 36.97
N PHE A 633 -3.16 -21.71 36.30
CA PHE A 633 -3.34 -20.71 35.25
C PHE A 633 -4.12 -19.47 35.69
N ASP A 634 -4.48 -19.37 36.97
CA ASP A 634 -5.30 -18.28 37.51
C ASP A 634 -4.46 -17.21 38.21
N HIS A 635 -5.04 -16.01 38.38
CA HIS A 635 -4.34 -14.79 38.78
C HIS A 635 -3.83 -14.78 40.25
N LYS A 636 -4.09 -15.81 41.07
CA LYS A 636 -3.68 -15.79 42.48
C LYS A 636 -2.36 -16.54 42.69
N PRO A 637 -1.38 -15.96 43.42
CA PRO A 637 -0.18 -16.69 43.78
C PRO A 637 -0.58 -17.90 44.63
N ILE A 638 -0.21 -19.09 44.18
CA ILE A 638 -0.23 -20.30 45.00
C ILE A 638 0.67 -20.01 46.21
N LYS A 639 0.07 -19.91 47.40
CA LYS A 639 0.81 -19.91 48.66
C LYS A 639 1.32 -21.33 48.89
N ASP A 640 2.57 -21.60 48.55
CA ASP A 640 3.27 -22.73 49.14
C ASP A 640 3.73 -22.34 50.53
N GLU A 641 2.95 -22.75 51.53
CA GLU A 641 3.41 -22.87 52.90
C GLU A 641 4.39 -24.05 52.97
N LYS A 642 5.61 -23.77 53.42
CA LYS A 642 6.71 -24.69 53.75
C LYS A 642 7.64 -25.11 52.59
N ARG A 643 8.57 -24.23 52.24
CA ARG A 643 9.99 -24.59 51.97
C ARG A 643 10.90 -23.37 52.18
N THR A 644 11.70 -23.44 53.23
CA THR A 644 12.72 -22.47 53.65
C THR A 644 13.94 -22.52 52.73
N GLY A 645 14.39 -21.34 52.24
CA GLY A 645 15.73 -21.11 51.68
C GLY A 645 15.81 -20.84 50.17
N LEU A 646 16.37 -19.68 49.81
CA LEU A 646 16.70 -19.15 48.46
C LEU A 646 15.53 -18.59 47.61
N GLN A 647 15.47 -17.26 47.57
CA GLN A 647 14.48 -16.46 46.83
C GLN A 647 14.66 -16.59 45.29
N TYR A 648 13.72 -17.26 44.63
CA TYR A 648 13.43 -17.04 43.21
C TYR A 648 11.97 -16.54 43.04
N LYS A 649 11.74 -15.22 43.11
CA LYS A 649 10.46 -14.60 42.72
C LYS A 649 10.30 -14.67 41.19
N SER A 650 9.62 -15.69 40.63
CA SER A 650 9.10 -15.59 39.25
C SER A 650 7.73 -14.92 39.29
N HIS A 651 7.46 -14.03 38.34
CA HIS A 651 6.31 -13.13 38.39
C HIS A 651 4.97 -13.76 37.94
N GLY A 652 4.85 -15.09 37.78
CA GLY A 652 3.57 -15.78 37.50
C GLY A 652 2.86 -15.46 36.17
N PHE A 653 3.23 -14.39 35.47
CA PHE A 653 2.56 -13.92 34.25
C PHE A 653 2.69 -14.86 33.05
N GLY A 654 3.72 -15.71 33.04
CA GLY A 654 3.98 -16.62 31.92
C GLY A 654 2.82 -17.57 31.61
N LEU A 655 2.35 -18.32 32.61
CA LEU A 655 1.26 -19.30 32.44
C LEU A 655 -0.07 -18.62 32.11
N MET A 656 -0.33 -17.46 32.73
CA MET A 656 -1.50 -16.63 32.44
C MET A 656 -1.49 -16.13 30.99
N ASN A 657 -0.33 -15.70 30.48
CA ASN A 657 -0.18 -15.29 29.09
C ASN A 657 -0.43 -16.46 28.12
N CYS A 658 0.03 -17.66 28.44
CA CYS A 658 -0.29 -18.86 27.65
C CYS A 658 -1.80 -19.13 27.59
N LYS A 659 -2.52 -19.05 28.73
CA LYS A 659 -3.99 -19.18 28.78
C LYS A 659 -4.68 -18.07 27.98
N GLY A 660 -4.23 -16.82 28.12
CA GLY A 660 -4.75 -15.68 27.37
C GLY A 660 -4.57 -15.81 25.85
N ILE A 661 -3.43 -16.34 25.39
CA ILE A 661 -3.17 -16.62 23.98
C ILE A 661 -4.13 -17.69 23.44
N ILE A 662 -4.32 -18.80 24.16
CA ILE A 662 -5.24 -19.88 23.77
C ILE A 662 -6.70 -19.41 23.73
N GLU A 663 -7.15 -18.63 24.70
CA GLU A 663 -8.50 -18.06 24.71
C GLU A 663 -8.72 -17.03 23.58
N LYS A 664 -7.67 -16.30 23.20
CA LYS A 664 -7.74 -15.41 22.04
C LYS A 664 -7.89 -16.19 20.74
N TYR A 665 -7.17 -17.30 20.55
CA TYR A 665 -7.32 -18.16 19.37
C TYR A 665 -8.76 -18.64 19.19
N LYS A 666 -9.40 -19.17 20.24
CA LYS A 666 -10.78 -19.66 20.19
C LYS A 666 -11.79 -18.64 19.65
N LYS A 667 -11.55 -17.34 19.90
CA LYS A 667 -12.45 -16.25 19.51
C LYS A 667 -12.26 -15.75 18.07
N VAL A 668 -11.22 -16.19 17.35
CA VAL A 668 -10.91 -15.70 15.98
C VAL A 668 -11.66 -16.45 14.89
N SER A 669 -11.81 -17.77 15.01
CA SER A 669 -12.46 -18.61 13.99
C SER A 669 -12.83 -19.98 14.56
N GLN A 670 -13.87 -20.61 14.01
CA GLN A 670 -14.32 -21.95 14.38
C GLN A 670 -13.21 -23.03 14.27
N LEU A 671 -12.20 -22.81 13.40
CA LEU A 671 -11.02 -23.68 13.28
C LEU A 671 -10.20 -23.77 14.58
N PHE A 672 -10.24 -22.72 15.41
CA PHE A 672 -9.48 -22.64 16.66
C PHE A 672 -10.29 -23.11 17.88
N SER A 673 -11.48 -23.68 17.68
CA SER A 673 -12.28 -24.28 18.75
C SER A 673 -11.56 -25.42 19.47
N VAL A 674 -10.64 -26.11 18.78
CA VAL A 674 -9.84 -27.23 19.32
C VAL A 674 -8.68 -26.79 20.23
N CYS A 675 -8.39 -25.48 20.33
CA CYS A 675 -7.31 -24.98 21.17
C CYS A 675 -7.65 -25.11 22.66
N THR A 676 -6.78 -25.70 23.47
CA THR A 676 -6.94 -25.80 24.93
C THR A 676 -5.58 -25.73 25.62
N ILE A 677 -5.55 -25.50 26.93
CA ILE A 677 -4.34 -25.61 27.76
C ILE A 677 -4.71 -26.33 29.06
N SER A 678 -3.84 -27.21 29.53
CA SER A 678 -4.04 -28.10 30.68
C SER A 678 -2.74 -28.37 31.41
N ALA A 679 -2.84 -28.78 32.67
CA ALA A 679 -1.71 -29.21 33.49
C ALA A 679 -2.08 -30.48 34.26
N GLU A 680 -1.13 -31.40 34.36
CA GLU A 680 -1.20 -32.65 35.12
C GLU A 680 0.02 -32.68 36.04
N SER A 681 -0.13 -32.92 37.33
CA SER A 681 1.02 -33.02 38.23
C SER A 681 0.68 -33.83 39.46
N GLU A 682 1.67 -34.54 39.98
CA GLU A 682 1.59 -35.24 41.26
C GLU A 682 2.79 -34.84 42.12
N LEU A 683 2.53 -34.50 43.38
CA LEU A 683 3.56 -34.03 44.30
C LEU A 683 4.70 -35.07 44.41
N GLY A 684 5.93 -34.63 44.14
CA GLY A 684 7.13 -35.45 44.14
C GLY A 684 7.40 -36.25 42.86
N LYS A 685 6.49 -36.25 41.88
CA LYS A 685 6.66 -36.95 40.59
C LYS A 685 6.79 -36.02 39.37
N GLY A 686 6.72 -34.71 39.61
CA GLY A 686 6.88 -33.68 38.58
C GLY A 686 5.57 -33.24 37.94
N SER A 687 5.67 -32.46 36.87
CA SER A 687 4.51 -31.79 36.24
C SER A 687 4.52 -31.98 34.73
N ARG A 688 3.35 -32.04 34.10
CA ARG A 688 3.15 -32.05 32.65
C ARG A 688 2.16 -30.93 32.28
N PHE A 689 2.66 -29.91 31.59
CA PHE A 689 1.83 -28.86 31.01
C PHE A 689 1.58 -29.18 29.54
N SER A 690 0.35 -29.10 29.08
CA SER A 690 0.01 -29.34 27.68
C SER A 690 -0.91 -28.26 27.09
N PHE A 691 -0.77 -27.98 25.81
CA PHE A 691 -1.70 -27.12 25.07
C PHE A 691 -1.93 -27.63 23.65
N ARG A 692 -3.14 -27.39 23.13
CA ARG A 692 -3.59 -27.84 21.82
C ARG A 692 -3.64 -26.67 20.84
N LEU A 693 -3.19 -26.92 19.63
CA LEU A 693 -3.35 -26.03 18.48
C LEU A 693 -3.95 -26.80 17.30
N PRO A 694 -4.70 -26.16 16.39
CA PRO A 694 -5.31 -26.85 15.28
C PRO A 694 -4.22 -27.42 14.39
N LYS A 695 -4.48 -28.63 13.87
CA LYS A 695 -3.55 -29.28 12.97
C LYS A 695 -3.34 -28.37 11.78
N GLY A 696 -2.12 -27.89 11.66
CA GLY A 696 -1.70 -27.16 10.50
C GLY A 696 -1.66 -28.16 9.37
N VAL A 697 -2.45 -27.93 8.34
CA VAL A 697 -2.19 -28.58 7.07
C VAL A 697 -0.80 -28.07 6.70
N VAL A 698 0.21 -28.96 6.78
CA VAL A 698 1.47 -28.72 6.08
C VAL A 698 1.01 -28.35 4.70
N ARG A 699 1.43 -27.20 4.19
CA ARG A 699 1.46 -27.08 2.75
C ARG A 699 2.54 -28.05 2.26
N PHE A 700 2.26 -29.35 2.34
CA PHE A 700 2.84 -30.38 1.52
C PHE A 700 2.31 -30.25 0.08
N VAL A 701 1.44 -29.28 -0.19
CA VAL A 701 1.13 -28.76 -1.53
C VAL A 701 2.07 -27.60 -1.93
N LEU A 702 2.97 -27.14 -1.04
CA LEU A 702 4.03 -26.16 -1.37
C LEU A 702 5.45 -26.63 -0.97
N ALA A 703 5.59 -27.68 -0.15
CA ALA A 703 6.87 -28.26 0.26
C ALA A 703 7.17 -29.65 -0.35
N LEU A 704 6.21 -30.25 -1.11
CA LEU A 704 6.57 -31.07 -2.29
C LEU A 704 7.16 -30.20 -3.43
N PHE A 705 7.17 -28.87 -3.24
CA PHE A 705 7.74 -27.90 -4.17
C PHE A 705 9.03 -27.22 -3.68
N ILE A 706 9.44 -27.37 -2.41
CA ILE A 706 10.55 -26.58 -1.83
C ILE A 706 11.52 -27.44 -0.98
N SER A 707 11.30 -28.75 -0.81
CA SER A 707 12.33 -29.67 -0.28
C SER A 707 13.28 -30.21 -1.36
N SER A 708 13.42 -29.50 -2.48
CA SER A 708 14.62 -29.53 -3.30
C SER A 708 15.25 -28.15 -3.17
N PHE A 709 16.34 -28.10 -2.41
CA PHE A 709 17.24 -26.96 -2.25
C PHE A 709 16.69 -25.79 -1.42
N ALA A 710 17.32 -25.34 -0.33
CA ALA A 710 18.75 -25.32 -0.09
C ALA A 710 19.05 -25.17 1.41
N VAL A 711 20.05 -25.91 1.89
CA VAL A 711 21.20 -25.26 2.53
C VAL A 711 22.44 -25.86 1.88
N GLU A 712 22.96 -25.13 0.90
CA GLU A 712 24.39 -24.94 0.78
C GLU A 712 24.59 -23.52 0.26
N VAL A 713 25.02 -22.64 1.16
CA VAL A 713 25.93 -21.57 0.75
C VAL A 713 27.27 -22.26 0.58
N HIS A 714 27.66 -22.48 -0.67
CA HIS A 714 29.04 -22.26 -1.06
C HIS A 714 29.04 -21.29 -2.22
N ALA A 715 29.99 -20.36 -2.13
CA ALA A 715 30.18 -19.28 -3.06
C ALA A 715 30.30 -19.75 -4.51
N ASN A 716 29.91 -18.85 -5.40
CA ASN A 716 30.21 -18.82 -6.83
C ASN A 716 29.56 -19.91 -7.69
N LEU A 717 28.68 -19.46 -8.58
CA LEU A 717 28.91 -19.38 -10.04
C LEU A 717 27.56 -19.62 -10.75
N SER A 718 27.09 -18.60 -11.49
CA SER A 718 26.19 -18.67 -12.66
C SER A 718 25.26 -19.90 -12.80
N LYS A 719 23.93 -19.76 -12.67
CA LYS A 719 22.97 -20.66 -13.36
C LYS A 719 21.50 -20.18 -13.38
N ILE A 720 20.83 -20.60 -14.45
CA ILE A 720 19.58 -20.20 -15.11
C ILE A 720 18.31 -20.71 -14.35
N PRO A 721 17.06 -20.19 -14.55
CA PRO A 721 15.88 -20.50 -13.72
C PRO A 721 15.14 -21.83 -14.03
N GLU A 722 14.92 -22.67 -13.00
CA GLU A 722 14.23 -23.99 -13.02
C GLU A 722 12.67 -23.96 -12.93
N ASP A 723 12.02 -25.07 -13.29
CA ASP A 723 10.59 -25.22 -13.65
C ASP A 723 9.65 -25.73 -12.56
N PRO A 724 8.35 -25.39 -12.57
CA PRO A 724 7.39 -25.81 -11.55
C PRO A 724 6.65 -27.11 -11.90
N TYR A 725 7.16 -27.99 -12.76
CA TYR A 725 6.54 -29.30 -13.05
C TYR A 725 7.54 -30.43 -12.81
N PRO A 726 7.28 -31.37 -11.89
CA PRO A 726 8.24 -32.42 -11.57
C PRO A 726 8.39 -33.36 -12.78
N ILE A 727 9.64 -33.56 -13.21
CA ILE A 727 10.05 -34.40 -14.34
C ILE A 727 9.88 -35.88 -13.94
N THR A 728 8.64 -36.35 -13.79
CA THR A 728 8.38 -37.74 -13.34
C THR A 728 8.03 -38.68 -14.48
N HIS A 729 7.57 -38.15 -15.62
CA HIS A 729 7.23 -38.99 -16.78
C HIS A 729 8.50 -39.53 -17.46
N PRO A 730 8.58 -40.83 -17.79
CA PRO A 730 9.78 -41.44 -18.37
C PRO A 730 10.33 -40.73 -19.62
N TYR A 731 9.44 -40.19 -20.46
CA TYR A 731 9.85 -39.39 -21.61
C TYR A 731 10.48 -38.03 -21.24
N LEU A 732 9.92 -37.30 -20.27
CA LEU A 732 10.48 -36.02 -19.81
C LEU A 732 11.81 -36.23 -19.08
N LEU A 733 11.95 -37.31 -18.33
CA LEU A 733 13.18 -37.66 -17.61
C LEU A 733 14.33 -37.95 -18.59
N LYS A 734 14.04 -38.72 -19.65
CA LYS A 734 14.99 -38.94 -20.75
C LYS A 734 15.26 -37.66 -21.55
N ALA A 735 14.25 -36.80 -21.75
CA ALA A 735 14.43 -35.53 -22.44
C ALA A 735 15.38 -34.60 -21.66
N ASN A 736 15.28 -34.56 -20.32
CA ASN A 736 16.18 -33.79 -19.46
C ASN A 736 17.64 -34.25 -19.61
N VAL A 737 17.88 -35.57 -19.60
CA VAL A 737 19.23 -36.13 -19.83
C VAL A 737 19.79 -35.69 -21.18
N TYR A 738 18.96 -35.62 -22.22
CA TYR A 738 19.39 -35.11 -23.51
C TYR A 738 19.64 -33.59 -23.49
N ALA A 739 18.88 -32.81 -22.71
CA ALA A 739 19.11 -31.38 -22.52
C ALA A 739 20.46 -31.11 -21.81
N ASP A 740 20.79 -31.87 -20.76
CA ASP A 740 22.11 -31.81 -20.10
C ASP A 740 23.25 -32.15 -21.07
N LYS A 741 23.04 -33.16 -21.92
CA LYS A 741 24.00 -33.52 -22.97
C LYS A 741 24.15 -32.44 -24.04
N CYS A 742 23.09 -31.69 -24.36
CA CYS A 742 23.19 -30.53 -25.25
C CYS A 742 24.15 -29.48 -24.66
N TYR A 743 23.97 -29.14 -23.38
CA TYR A 743 24.82 -28.17 -22.69
C TYR A 743 26.29 -28.61 -22.64
N GLU A 744 26.55 -29.85 -22.22
CA GLU A 744 27.91 -30.42 -22.17
C GLU A 744 28.57 -30.47 -23.55
N SER A 745 27.80 -30.80 -24.59
CA SER A 745 28.26 -30.85 -25.98
C SER A 745 28.62 -29.46 -26.51
N ASN A 746 27.80 -28.45 -26.23
CA ASN A 746 28.11 -27.06 -26.58
C ASN A 746 29.38 -26.55 -25.90
N LYS A 747 29.57 -26.91 -24.62
CA LYS A 747 30.79 -26.57 -23.87
C LYS A 747 32.05 -27.21 -24.46
N ARG A 748 31.93 -28.39 -25.08
CA ARG A 748 33.02 -29.10 -25.77
C ARG A 748 33.20 -28.70 -27.24
N GLY A 749 32.36 -27.81 -27.75
CA GLY A 749 32.39 -27.38 -29.16
C GLY A 749 31.83 -28.39 -30.16
N THR A 750 31.16 -29.46 -29.71
CA THR A 750 30.58 -30.50 -30.57
C THR A 750 29.15 -30.15 -31.02
N TYR A 751 29.00 -29.04 -31.75
CA TYR A 751 27.69 -28.41 -32.01
C TYR A 751 26.71 -29.29 -32.82
N GLU A 752 27.18 -30.09 -33.78
CA GLU A 752 26.30 -31.02 -34.53
C GLU A 752 25.68 -32.07 -33.61
N GLN A 753 26.48 -32.55 -32.66
CA GLN A 753 26.03 -33.52 -31.67
C GLN A 753 25.00 -32.89 -30.71
N THR A 754 25.12 -31.60 -30.40
CA THR A 754 24.11 -30.83 -29.65
C THR A 754 22.76 -30.84 -30.37
N LEU A 755 22.72 -30.55 -31.68
CA LEU A 755 21.46 -30.54 -32.44
C LEU A 755 20.80 -31.94 -32.47
N ARG A 756 21.59 -33.02 -32.56
CA ARG A 756 21.08 -34.40 -32.51
C ARG A 756 20.50 -34.77 -31.14
N TYR A 757 21.14 -34.31 -30.06
CA TYR A 757 20.60 -34.48 -28.70
C TYR A 757 19.31 -33.66 -28.52
N ALA A 758 19.25 -32.45 -29.08
CA ALA A 758 18.06 -31.62 -29.07
C ALA A 758 16.89 -32.24 -29.86
N ASP A 759 17.15 -32.87 -31.01
CA ASP A 759 16.14 -33.62 -31.77
C ASP A 759 15.58 -34.79 -30.94
N SER A 760 16.47 -35.53 -30.26
CA SER A 760 16.09 -36.66 -29.41
C SER A 760 15.23 -36.20 -28.23
N ALA A 761 15.57 -35.06 -27.63
CA ALA A 761 14.79 -34.46 -26.55
C ALA A 761 13.42 -33.95 -27.03
N ARG A 762 13.37 -33.25 -28.18
CA ARG A 762 12.12 -32.80 -28.82
C ARG A 762 11.18 -33.95 -29.16
N TYR A 763 11.71 -35.03 -29.73
CA TYR A 763 10.94 -36.24 -30.02
C TYR A 763 10.25 -36.77 -28.75
N LEU A 764 11.00 -36.90 -27.65
CA LEU A 764 10.47 -37.38 -26.39
C LEU A 764 9.41 -36.45 -25.79
N ILE A 765 9.58 -35.13 -25.91
CA ILE A 765 8.57 -34.15 -25.46
C ILE A 765 7.30 -34.25 -26.32
N ASN A 766 7.42 -34.45 -27.63
CA ASN A 766 6.26 -34.67 -28.50
C ASN A 766 5.55 -36.01 -28.18
N GLN A 767 6.30 -37.07 -27.89
CA GLN A 767 5.71 -38.34 -27.42
C GLN A 767 4.95 -38.15 -26.13
N TYR A 768 5.47 -37.36 -25.19
CA TYR A 768 4.74 -36.97 -23.98
C TYR A 768 3.48 -36.16 -24.29
N TYR A 769 3.53 -35.21 -25.23
CA TYR A 769 2.34 -34.48 -25.65
C TYR A 769 1.24 -35.42 -26.19
N TYR A 770 1.61 -36.45 -26.96
CA TYR A 770 0.65 -37.44 -27.47
C TYR A 770 0.05 -38.34 -26.40
N THR A 771 0.72 -38.57 -25.27
CA THR A 771 0.09 -39.31 -24.16
C THR A 771 -1.02 -38.50 -23.47
N ILE A 772 -0.92 -37.17 -23.48
CA ILE A 772 -1.94 -36.28 -22.93
C ILE A 772 -3.02 -35.97 -23.97
N TYR A 773 -2.64 -35.79 -25.23
CA TYR A 773 -3.51 -35.46 -26.35
C TYR A 773 -3.31 -36.43 -27.53
N PRO A 774 -3.98 -37.60 -27.53
CA PRO A 774 -3.78 -38.65 -28.54
C PRO A 774 -4.10 -38.24 -29.98
N ARG A 775 -4.88 -37.17 -30.17
CA ARG A 775 -5.22 -36.56 -31.48
C ARG A 775 -4.69 -35.13 -31.64
N GLY A 776 -3.78 -34.69 -30.77
CA GLY A 776 -3.20 -33.35 -30.80
C GLY A 776 -2.40 -33.11 -32.09
N LYS A 777 -2.50 -31.90 -32.66
CA LYS A 777 -1.79 -31.54 -33.91
C LYS A 777 -0.63 -30.55 -33.69
N ASP A 778 -0.56 -29.92 -32.53
CA ASP A 778 0.42 -28.88 -32.23
C ASP A 778 1.66 -29.55 -31.60
N VAL A 779 2.72 -29.78 -32.35
CA VAL A 779 3.97 -30.44 -31.90
C VAL A 779 5.20 -29.57 -32.04
N MET A 780 6.19 -29.76 -31.17
CA MET A 780 7.48 -29.05 -31.25
C MET A 780 8.25 -29.43 -32.51
N THR A 781 8.76 -28.44 -33.21
CA THR A 781 9.58 -28.61 -34.42
C THR A 781 10.97 -27.98 -34.26
N ALA A 782 11.93 -28.41 -35.07
CA ALA A 782 13.28 -27.82 -35.11
C ALA A 782 13.26 -26.38 -35.64
N THR A 783 12.37 -26.15 -36.60
CA THR A 783 12.22 -24.95 -37.43
C THR A 783 10.74 -24.64 -37.66
N GLU A 784 10.47 -23.44 -38.17
CA GLU A 784 9.13 -22.85 -38.28
C GLU A 784 8.22 -23.63 -39.25
N THR A 785 7.02 -24.00 -38.79
CA THR A 785 5.97 -24.65 -39.62
C THR A 785 4.59 -24.00 -39.45
N THR A 786 4.40 -23.13 -38.45
CA THR A 786 3.12 -22.49 -38.07
C THR A 786 3.34 -21.05 -37.58
N VAL A 787 2.33 -20.19 -37.71
CA VAL A 787 2.37 -18.76 -37.29
C VAL A 787 2.61 -18.58 -35.79
N ILE A 788 2.19 -19.55 -34.96
CA ILE A 788 2.43 -19.58 -33.52
C ILE A 788 3.14 -20.90 -33.19
N PRO A 789 4.32 -20.87 -32.54
CA PRO A 789 5.02 -22.08 -32.12
C PRO A 789 4.20 -22.91 -31.13
N ALA A 790 4.29 -24.24 -31.25
CA ALA A 790 3.50 -25.17 -30.44
C ALA A 790 3.72 -24.95 -28.94
N GLU A 791 4.93 -24.64 -28.49
CA GLU A 791 5.27 -24.45 -27.08
C GLU A 791 4.65 -23.19 -26.48
N ILE A 792 4.52 -22.14 -27.27
CA ILE A 792 3.86 -20.89 -26.86
C ILE A 792 2.36 -21.14 -26.72
N LYS A 793 1.79 -21.89 -27.67
CA LYS A 793 0.39 -22.32 -27.61
C LYS A 793 0.13 -23.23 -26.41
N TRP A 794 0.99 -24.23 -26.20
CA TRP A 794 0.98 -25.11 -25.04
C TRP A 794 1.05 -24.33 -23.73
N TYR A 795 1.91 -23.31 -23.65
CA TYR A 795 2.04 -22.47 -22.45
C TYR A 795 0.76 -21.68 -22.16
N ASN A 796 0.18 -21.04 -23.19
CA ASN A 796 -1.07 -20.29 -23.06
C ASN A 796 -2.27 -21.20 -22.72
N GLU A 797 -2.30 -22.41 -23.27
CA GLU A 797 -3.30 -23.45 -23.01
C GLU A 797 -3.02 -24.23 -21.70
N LYS A 798 -1.91 -23.95 -21.03
CA LYS A 798 -1.48 -24.52 -19.74
C LYS A 798 -1.22 -26.03 -19.78
N LEU A 799 -0.61 -26.53 -20.85
CA LEU A 799 -0.11 -27.89 -20.92
C LEU A 799 0.88 -28.13 -19.76
N LYS A 800 0.65 -29.19 -18.99
CA LYS A 800 1.50 -29.58 -17.85
C LYS A 800 2.75 -30.32 -18.34
N THR A 801 3.72 -29.59 -18.88
CA THR A 801 5.02 -30.12 -19.34
C THR A 801 6.16 -29.35 -18.68
N SER A 802 7.40 -29.83 -18.79
CA SER A 802 8.56 -29.07 -18.33
C SER A 802 9.05 -28.08 -19.42
N TYR A 803 8.68 -26.82 -19.25
CA TYR A 803 9.19 -25.68 -20.00
C TYR A 803 10.65 -25.30 -19.70
N ALA A 804 11.29 -25.75 -18.61
CA ALA A 804 12.73 -25.59 -18.40
C ALA A 804 13.51 -26.44 -19.40
N ILE A 805 13.16 -27.72 -19.52
CA ILE A 805 13.76 -28.61 -20.53
C ILE A 805 13.58 -28.01 -21.93
N ILE A 806 12.40 -27.49 -22.23
CA ILE A 806 12.14 -26.80 -23.50
C ILE A 806 13.03 -25.57 -23.67
N LEU A 807 13.17 -24.73 -22.64
CA LEU A 807 14.03 -23.55 -22.69
C LEU A 807 15.50 -23.90 -22.83
N ASP A 808 15.99 -24.92 -22.12
CA ASP A 808 17.37 -25.39 -22.23
C ASP A 808 17.64 -25.92 -23.63
N ILE A 809 16.77 -26.79 -24.15
CA ILE A 809 16.90 -27.30 -25.52
C ILE A 809 16.84 -26.16 -26.54
N ARG A 810 15.93 -25.19 -26.38
CA ARG A 810 15.83 -24.05 -27.31
C ARG A 810 17.07 -23.15 -27.22
N ASN A 811 17.60 -22.91 -26.02
CA ASN A 811 18.84 -22.15 -25.81
C ASN A 811 20.04 -22.87 -26.43
N GLU A 812 20.25 -24.13 -26.09
CA GLU A 812 21.39 -24.90 -26.57
C GLU A 812 21.31 -25.17 -28.07
N SER A 813 20.11 -25.38 -28.61
CA SER A 813 19.89 -25.46 -30.06
C SER A 813 20.21 -24.14 -30.76
N ALA A 814 19.85 -23.00 -30.16
CA ALA A 814 20.21 -21.70 -30.69
C ALA A 814 21.73 -21.50 -30.68
N VAL A 815 22.42 -21.82 -29.57
CA VAL A 815 23.89 -21.70 -29.47
C VAL A 815 24.60 -22.61 -30.47
N ALA A 816 24.14 -23.85 -30.63
CA ALA A 816 24.72 -24.80 -31.59
C ALA A 816 24.44 -24.38 -33.04
N ALA A 817 23.20 -23.98 -33.35
CA ALA A 817 22.84 -23.51 -34.69
C ALA A 817 23.60 -22.24 -35.06
N LEU A 818 23.83 -21.34 -34.09
CA LEU A 818 24.64 -20.14 -34.26
C LEU A 818 26.09 -20.52 -34.64
N ALA A 819 26.68 -21.48 -33.93
CA ALA A 819 28.04 -21.95 -34.20
C ALA A 819 28.19 -22.79 -35.48
N LEU A 820 27.11 -23.41 -35.97
CA LEU A 820 27.07 -24.18 -37.22
C LEU A 820 26.59 -23.37 -38.43
N HIS A 821 26.33 -22.07 -38.27
CA HIS A 821 25.79 -21.20 -39.33
C HIS A 821 24.39 -21.61 -39.84
N HIS A 822 23.61 -22.30 -39.02
CA HIS A 822 22.23 -22.68 -39.32
C HIS A 822 21.26 -21.55 -38.93
N TRP A 823 21.19 -20.48 -39.73
CA TRP A 823 20.50 -19.23 -39.39
C TRP A 823 19.01 -19.38 -39.12
N ASP A 824 18.29 -20.18 -39.90
CA ASP A 824 16.85 -20.38 -39.73
C ASP A 824 16.55 -21.13 -38.44
N ILE A 825 17.38 -22.12 -38.10
CA ILE A 825 17.31 -22.86 -36.84
C ILE A 825 17.62 -21.92 -35.68
N TYR A 826 18.68 -21.11 -35.76
CA TYR A 826 19.02 -20.14 -34.74
C TYR A 826 17.87 -19.15 -34.50
N ARG A 827 17.36 -18.50 -35.56
CA ARG A 827 16.34 -17.45 -35.46
C ARG A 827 15.07 -17.98 -34.81
N TYR A 828 14.59 -19.14 -35.27
CA TYR A 828 13.41 -19.77 -34.71
C TYR A 828 13.61 -20.16 -33.24
N ASN A 829 14.71 -20.85 -32.91
CA ASN A 829 14.96 -21.32 -31.55
C ASN A 829 15.20 -20.14 -30.57
N ASN A 830 15.89 -19.08 -30.99
CA ASN A 830 16.11 -17.87 -30.19
C ASN A 830 14.79 -17.10 -29.99
N ASN A 831 13.93 -17.00 -31.01
CA ASN A 831 12.62 -16.37 -30.90
C ASN A 831 11.70 -17.14 -29.92
N VAL A 832 11.59 -18.46 -30.09
CA VAL A 832 10.81 -19.30 -29.16
C VAL A 832 11.39 -19.24 -27.75
N TYR A 833 12.72 -19.29 -27.60
CA TYR A 833 13.39 -19.15 -26.29
C TYR A 833 13.03 -17.82 -25.63
N THR A 834 13.23 -16.70 -26.33
CA THR A 834 12.97 -15.35 -25.77
C THR A 834 11.49 -15.13 -25.46
N GLN A 835 10.57 -15.55 -26.32
CA GLN A 835 9.13 -15.46 -26.06
C GLN A 835 8.71 -16.34 -24.88
N LEU A 836 9.13 -17.61 -24.86
CA LEU A 836 8.78 -18.55 -23.80
C LEU A 836 9.44 -18.16 -22.48
N PHE A 837 10.66 -17.63 -22.50
CA PHE A 837 11.37 -17.11 -21.33
C PHE A 837 10.63 -15.89 -20.76
N ARG A 838 10.17 -14.96 -21.61
CA ARG A 838 9.31 -13.83 -21.21
C ARG A 838 7.98 -14.29 -20.60
N LEU A 839 7.31 -15.27 -21.22
CA LEU A 839 6.04 -15.80 -20.74
C LEU A 839 6.20 -16.56 -19.41
N ARG A 840 7.22 -17.42 -19.29
CA ARG A 840 7.47 -18.24 -18.10
C ARG A 840 7.97 -17.43 -16.90
N SER A 841 8.67 -16.33 -17.15
CA SER A 841 9.07 -15.38 -16.12
C SER A 841 7.97 -14.35 -15.77
N SER A 842 6.78 -14.46 -16.38
CA SER A 842 5.59 -13.74 -15.93
C SER A 842 5.08 -14.33 -14.61
N ASP A 843 4.95 -13.47 -13.61
CA ASP A 843 4.75 -13.88 -12.23
C ASP A 843 3.34 -14.49 -12.02
N ASN A 844 3.26 -15.81 -11.77
CA ASN A 844 2.01 -16.53 -11.50
C ASN A 844 1.31 -16.06 -10.19
N THR A 845 1.95 -15.20 -9.39
CA THR A 845 1.36 -14.56 -8.21
C THR A 845 0.29 -13.53 -8.55
N LEU A 846 0.34 -12.93 -9.75
CA LEU A 846 -0.66 -11.97 -10.23
C LEU A 846 -2.06 -12.62 -10.28
N ARG A 847 -2.16 -13.89 -10.66
CA ARG A 847 -3.44 -14.61 -10.85
C ARG A 847 -4.21 -14.82 -9.55
N THR A 848 -3.52 -15.09 -8.44
CA THR A 848 -4.15 -15.29 -7.13
C THR A 848 -4.58 -13.96 -6.51
N TYR A 849 -3.80 -12.90 -6.71
CA TYR A 849 -4.17 -11.55 -6.34
C TYR A 849 -5.31 -11.00 -7.22
N VAL A 850 -5.36 -11.31 -8.54
CA VAL A 850 -6.48 -10.93 -9.44
C VAL A 850 -7.74 -11.64 -8.97
N LYS A 851 -7.66 -12.96 -8.70
CA LYS A 851 -8.81 -13.74 -8.23
C LYS A 851 -9.35 -13.24 -6.89
N ARG A 852 -8.48 -12.89 -5.94
CA ARG A 852 -8.90 -12.33 -4.64
C ARG A 852 -9.48 -10.92 -4.77
N MET A 853 -8.96 -10.11 -5.69
CA MET A 853 -9.48 -8.78 -6.00
C MET A 853 -10.85 -8.87 -6.70
N GLN A 854 -11.03 -9.80 -7.65
CA GLN A 854 -12.32 -10.09 -8.30
C GLN A 854 -13.38 -10.61 -7.33
N ILE A 855 -12.99 -11.42 -6.33
CA ILE A 855 -13.92 -11.87 -5.27
C ILE A 855 -14.32 -10.69 -4.36
N SER A 856 -13.40 -9.75 -4.09
CA SER A 856 -13.71 -8.54 -3.34
C SER A 856 -14.61 -7.58 -4.12
N GLU A 857 -14.46 -7.47 -5.45
CA GLU A 857 -15.37 -6.72 -6.31
C GLU A 857 -16.77 -7.35 -6.40
N ASN A 858 -16.86 -8.68 -6.50
CA ASN A 858 -18.15 -9.38 -6.51
C ASN A 858 -18.93 -9.17 -5.20
N ASN A 859 -18.27 -9.17 -4.04
CA ASN A 859 -18.94 -8.92 -2.76
C ASN A 859 -19.45 -7.47 -2.64
N LYS A 860 -18.73 -6.49 -3.22
CA LYS A 860 -19.21 -5.11 -3.30
C LYS A 860 -20.41 -4.99 -4.24
N MET A 861 -20.36 -5.59 -5.43
CA MET A 861 -21.51 -5.63 -6.37
C MET A 861 -22.78 -6.21 -5.74
N VAL A 862 -22.67 -7.29 -4.95
CA VAL A 862 -23.84 -7.90 -4.28
C VAL A 862 -24.44 -6.97 -3.21
N ALA A 863 -23.62 -6.30 -2.41
CA ALA A 863 -24.11 -5.36 -1.39
C ALA A 863 -24.88 -4.18 -2.02
N ILE A 864 -24.46 -3.70 -3.19
CA ILE A 864 -25.16 -2.63 -3.90
C ILE A 864 -26.42 -3.13 -4.61
N ILE A 865 -26.44 -4.33 -5.19
CA ILE A 865 -27.68 -4.91 -5.75
C ILE A 865 -28.78 -5.01 -4.67
N LEU A 866 -28.40 -5.37 -3.44
CA LEU A 866 -29.32 -5.37 -2.30
C LEU A 866 -29.82 -3.96 -1.93
N LEU A 867 -28.96 -2.94 -1.99
CA LEU A 867 -29.34 -1.55 -1.75
C LEU A 867 -30.34 -1.04 -2.80
N VAL A 868 -30.14 -1.35 -4.07
CA VAL A 868 -31.06 -0.96 -5.16
C VAL A 868 -32.41 -1.68 -5.01
N LEU A 869 -32.42 -2.95 -4.64
CA LEU A 869 -33.65 -3.71 -4.36
C LEU A 869 -34.43 -3.11 -3.18
N LEU A 870 -33.74 -2.68 -2.12
CA LEU A 870 -34.35 -2.01 -0.97
C LEU A 870 -35.03 -0.69 -1.38
N LEU A 871 -34.39 0.07 -2.27
CA LEU A 871 -34.89 1.39 -2.69
C LEU A 871 -36.11 1.28 -3.61
N LEU A 872 -36.17 0.26 -4.47
CA LEU A 872 -37.35 -0.05 -5.29
C LEU A 872 -38.57 -0.48 -4.46
N ALA A 873 -38.37 -1.01 -3.24
CA ALA A 873 -39.46 -1.43 -2.35
C ALA A 873 -40.25 -0.25 -1.73
N ILE A 874 -39.77 0.99 -1.82
CA ILE A 874 -40.42 2.17 -1.23
C ILE A 874 -41.70 2.56 -2.02
N LEU A 875 -41.73 2.32 -3.33
CA LEU A 875 -42.85 2.66 -4.21
C LEU A 875 -44.17 1.94 -3.85
N PRO A 876 -44.21 0.61 -3.68
CA PRO A 876 -45.41 -0.09 -3.23
C PRO A 876 -45.81 0.30 -1.79
N ALA A 877 -44.87 0.67 -0.92
CA ALA A 877 -45.17 1.13 0.43
C ALA A 877 -45.91 2.48 0.46
N TYR A 878 -45.59 3.39 -0.47
CA TYR A 878 -46.25 4.70 -0.57
C TYR A 878 -47.66 4.64 -1.18
N TYR A 879 -47.87 3.80 -2.21
CA TYR A 879 -49.20 3.55 -2.80
C TYR A 879 -50.23 3.06 -1.74
N LEU A 880 -49.78 2.25 -0.78
CA LEU A 880 -50.57 1.77 0.36
C LEU A 880 -50.97 2.89 1.35
N LEU A 881 -50.16 3.94 1.49
CA LEU A 881 -50.43 5.05 2.41
C LEU A 881 -51.45 6.06 1.85
N TYR A 882 -51.52 6.22 0.52
CA TYR A 882 -52.51 7.08 -0.13
C TYR A 882 -53.94 6.53 -0.02
N TYR A 883 -54.12 5.23 -0.29
CA TYR A 883 -55.41 4.54 -0.17
C TYR A 883 -55.98 4.59 1.27
N ARG A 884 -55.11 4.70 2.28
CA ARG A 884 -55.45 4.83 3.70
C ARG A 884 -56.13 6.15 4.07
N HIS A 885 -55.93 7.25 3.33
CA HIS A 885 -56.55 8.55 3.66
C HIS A 885 -58.05 8.61 3.34
N PHE A 886 -58.48 7.96 2.26
CA PHE A 886 -59.89 7.82 1.91
C PHE A 886 -60.69 7.03 2.96
N LEU A 887 -60.04 6.13 3.71
CA LEU A 887 -60.61 5.42 4.86
C LEU A 887 -60.74 6.31 6.12
N TYR A 888 -59.89 7.35 6.30
CA TYR A 888 -59.84 8.16 7.53
C TYR A 888 -61.10 8.99 7.82
N TYR A 889 -61.85 9.41 6.80
CA TYR A 889 -63.09 10.17 7.00
C TYR A 889 -64.20 9.30 7.60
N ARG A 890 -64.33 8.09 7.06
CA ARG A 890 -65.19 7.03 7.62
C ARG A 890 -64.68 6.57 8.99
N PHE A 891 -63.36 6.67 9.22
CA PHE A 891 -62.70 6.44 10.51
C PHE A 891 -63.07 7.49 11.57
N TYR A 892 -63.46 8.75 11.30
CA TYR A 892 -63.74 9.73 12.40
C TYR A 892 -64.94 9.38 13.29
N LEU A 893 -65.96 8.79 12.67
CA LEU A 893 -67.11 8.16 13.32
C LEU A 893 -66.74 6.92 14.14
N GLU A 894 -65.84 6.12 13.58
CA GLU A 894 -65.22 4.97 14.26
C GLU A 894 -64.28 5.43 15.38
N ARG A 895 -63.65 6.59 15.25
CA ARG A 895 -62.51 7.08 16.03
C ARG A 895 -62.84 7.57 17.40
N VAL A 896 -64.04 8.02 17.66
CA VAL A 896 -64.36 8.37 19.03
C VAL A 896 -64.66 7.09 19.82
N ASN A 897 -65.30 6.10 19.19
CA ASN A 897 -65.40 4.74 19.76
C ASN A 897 -64.00 4.10 19.86
N LEU A 898 -63.12 4.37 18.89
CA LEU A 898 -61.70 4.00 18.92
C LEU A 898 -60.86 4.86 19.87
N MET A 899 -61.25 6.07 20.29
CA MET A 899 -60.50 6.88 21.27
C MET A 899 -60.67 6.22 22.63
N ASN A 900 -61.88 5.75 22.87
CA ASN A 900 -62.26 4.88 23.94
C ASN A 900 -61.43 3.58 23.87
N ASP A 901 -61.41 2.85 22.75
CA ASP A 901 -60.56 1.65 22.62
C ASP A 901 -59.04 1.93 22.60
N ILE A 902 -58.57 3.08 22.09
CA ILE A 902 -57.15 3.52 22.02
C ILE A 902 -56.62 3.86 23.38
N LEU A 903 -57.50 4.36 24.22
CA LEU A 903 -57.10 4.61 25.57
C LEU A 903 -56.80 3.27 26.25
N LEU A 904 -57.62 2.24 26.06
CA LEU A 904 -57.38 0.89 26.59
C LEU A 904 -56.41 0.03 25.77
N SER A 905 -56.06 0.48 24.56
CA SER A 905 -55.14 -0.21 23.67
C SER A 905 -53.71 -0.13 24.18
N GLU A 906 -52.84 -0.93 23.60
CA GLU A 906 -51.41 -0.94 23.92
C GLU A 906 -50.64 0.23 23.28
N ASP A 907 -51.31 1.26 22.74
CA ASP A 907 -50.67 2.42 22.09
C ASP A 907 -49.82 3.28 23.07
N SER A 908 -48.70 3.88 22.65
CA SER A 908 -47.82 4.68 23.55
C SER A 908 -48.46 6.00 24.00
N ASP A 909 -48.18 6.51 25.20
CA ASP A 909 -48.94 7.61 25.82
C ASP A 909 -48.79 8.95 25.11
N LYS A 910 -47.60 9.26 24.55
CA LYS A 910 -47.42 10.32 23.56
C LYS A 910 -48.30 10.16 22.36
N LYS A 911 -48.41 8.96 21.79
CA LYS A 911 -49.43 8.64 20.78
C LYS A 911 -50.80 8.41 21.36
N LYS A 912 -51.10 8.28 22.65
CA LYS A 912 -52.47 8.22 23.15
C LYS A 912 -52.99 9.61 23.42
N LEU A 913 -52.21 10.57 23.92
CA LEU A 913 -52.60 11.98 23.95
C LEU A 913 -52.46 12.58 22.59
N LEU A 914 -51.39 12.29 21.84
CA LEU A 914 -51.21 12.84 20.51
C LEU A 914 -52.15 12.10 19.60
N ARG A 915 -52.51 10.80 19.75
CA ARG A 915 -53.66 10.25 19.01
C ARG A 915 -54.95 10.76 19.58
N ILE A 916 -55.19 11.02 20.86
CA ILE A 916 -56.49 11.53 21.33
C ILE A 916 -56.65 13.01 21.00
N LYS A 917 -55.61 13.84 21.14
CA LYS A 917 -55.42 15.18 20.52
C LYS A 917 -55.30 15.13 18.99
N GLN A 918 -54.86 14.06 18.33
CA GLN A 918 -54.82 13.97 16.85
C GLN A 918 -56.02 13.21 16.27
N LEU A 919 -56.79 12.56 17.11
CA LEU A 919 -58.13 12.04 16.86
C LEU A 919 -59.07 13.23 17.01
N TRP A 920 -58.75 14.14 17.94
CA TRP A 920 -59.44 15.40 18.19
C TRP A 920 -58.96 16.60 17.38
N GLN A 921 -57.86 17.28 17.72
CA GLN A 921 -57.32 18.44 16.99
C GLN A 921 -56.99 18.16 15.53
N LYS A 922 -56.56 16.94 15.14
CA LYS A 922 -56.19 16.69 13.73
C LYS A 922 -57.39 16.67 12.80
N HIS A 923 -58.62 16.53 13.31
CA HIS A 923 -59.82 16.78 12.52
C HIS A 923 -60.78 17.78 13.16
N PHE A 924 -60.26 18.48 14.16
CA PHE A 924 -60.90 19.62 14.77
C PHE A 924 -59.90 20.76 14.83
N ASN A 925 -59.66 21.33 13.66
CA ASN A 925 -58.98 22.60 13.52
C ASN A 925 -60.06 23.64 13.15
N PRO A 926 -60.30 24.68 13.97
CA PRO A 926 -61.46 25.59 13.83
C PRO A 926 -61.40 26.58 12.66
N SER A 927 -60.32 26.60 11.87
CA SER A 927 -60.15 27.60 10.82
C SER A 927 -60.89 27.30 9.53
N HIS A 928 -61.31 26.04 9.25
CA HIS A 928 -62.24 25.71 8.18
C HIS A 928 -63.24 24.66 8.71
N ASN A 929 -64.49 25.01 9.00
CA ASN A 929 -65.23 26.05 8.34
C ASN A 929 -66.17 26.73 9.31
N ARG A 930 -66.55 27.98 9.01
CA ARG A 930 -67.83 28.54 9.47
C ARG A 930 -68.82 27.38 9.75
N ILE A 931 -69.40 27.28 10.96
CA ILE A 931 -70.44 26.31 11.46
C ILE A 931 -69.87 25.07 12.19
N GLY A 932 -70.27 24.58 13.39
CA GLY A 932 -71.40 24.81 14.31
C GLY A 932 -71.67 23.58 15.23
N GLN A 933 -71.23 22.36 14.88
CA GLN A 933 -71.46 21.10 15.63
C GLN A 933 -70.24 20.59 16.42
N SER A 934 -69.36 21.52 16.78
CA SER A 934 -67.98 21.25 17.13
C SER A 934 -67.79 21.17 18.67
N ALA A 935 -68.55 21.96 19.43
CA ALA A 935 -68.35 22.17 20.87
C ALA A 935 -68.61 20.95 21.76
N THR A 936 -69.49 20.04 21.35
CA THR A 936 -69.93 18.90 22.16
C THR A 936 -68.90 17.79 22.20
N LEU A 937 -68.23 17.51 21.06
CA LEU A 937 -67.07 16.61 20.99
C LEU A 937 -66.07 17.24 21.95
N VAL A 938 -65.54 18.44 21.63
CA VAL A 938 -64.89 19.43 22.53
C VAL A 938 -64.44 18.99 23.94
N HIS A 939 -65.46 18.72 24.75
CA HIS A 939 -65.46 18.48 26.18
C HIS A 939 -64.95 17.08 26.59
N VAL A 940 -65.29 16.02 25.83
CA VAL A 940 -64.97 14.62 26.16
C VAL A 940 -63.47 14.33 26.07
N VAL A 941 -62.80 14.80 25.01
CA VAL A 941 -61.35 14.63 24.87
C VAL A 941 -60.56 15.51 25.82
N LYS A 942 -61.08 16.66 26.29
CA LYS A 942 -60.33 17.49 27.26
C LYS A 942 -60.03 16.77 28.57
N GLN A 943 -60.91 15.88 29.03
CA GLN A 943 -60.68 15.07 30.23
C GLN A 943 -59.66 13.96 30.00
N ILE A 944 -59.77 13.27 28.87
CA ILE A 944 -58.79 12.28 28.42
C ILE A 944 -57.41 12.92 28.21
N GLU A 945 -57.38 14.17 27.75
CA GLU A 945 -56.17 14.93 27.50
C GLU A 945 -55.37 15.29 28.75
N LYS A 946 -56.01 15.44 29.91
CA LYS A 946 -55.30 15.86 31.12
C LYS A 946 -54.43 14.74 31.68
N ALA A 947 -54.99 13.54 31.83
CA ALA A 947 -54.28 12.36 32.35
C ALA A 947 -53.14 11.91 31.42
N LEU A 948 -53.36 12.02 30.11
CA LEU A 948 -52.35 11.73 29.12
C LEU A 948 -51.27 12.82 28.99
N LYS A 949 -51.54 14.10 29.33
CA LYS A 949 -50.51 15.16 29.36
C LYS A 949 -49.49 14.93 30.48
N GLU A 950 -49.93 14.44 31.62
CA GLU A 950 -49.07 14.12 32.76
C GLU A 950 -48.15 12.91 32.44
N SER A 951 -48.69 11.84 31.85
CA SER A 951 -47.89 10.69 31.36
C SER A 951 -46.93 11.10 30.23
N ILE A 952 -47.33 12.01 29.34
CA ILE A 952 -46.48 12.54 28.28
C ILE A 952 -45.39 13.46 28.76
N GLN A 953 -45.63 14.31 29.74
CA GLN A 953 -44.57 15.14 30.29
C GLN A 953 -43.49 14.26 30.93
N LEU A 954 -43.88 13.12 31.51
CA LEU A 954 -42.96 12.08 31.97
C LEU A 954 -42.26 11.35 30.79
N ASP A 955 -42.97 10.93 29.74
CA ASP A 955 -42.41 10.29 28.52
C ASP A 955 -41.59 11.27 27.64
N ASP A 956 -41.86 12.58 27.66
CA ASP A 956 -41.08 13.67 27.03
C ASP A 956 -39.84 13.96 27.83
N LYS A 957 -39.94 14.06 29.15
CA LYS A 957 -38.79 14.23 30.03
C LYS A 957 -37.84 13.03 29.92
N TYR A 958 -38.35 11.80 30.01
CA TYR A 958 -37.51 10.62 29.87
C TYR A 958 -37.05 10.37 28.44
N ARG A 959 -37.84 10.60 27.37
CA ARG A 959 -37.30 10.50 26.00
C ARG A 959 -36.29 11.58 25.66
N THR A 960 -36.49 12.82 26.09
CA THR A 960 -35.50 13.89 25.88
C THR A 960 -34.24 13.60 26.69
N ASN A 961 -34.38 13.12 27.93
CA ASN A 961 -33.23 12.70 28.72
C ASN A 961 -32.57 11.43 28.16
N LEU A 962 -33.31 10.50 27.56
CA LEU A 962 -32.78 9.32 26.85
C LEU A 962 -32.08 9.71 25.56
N GLU A 963 -32.61 10.65 24.77
CA GLU A 963 -31.96 11.18 23.56
C GLU A 963 -30.70 11.98 23.93
N LEU A 964 -30.76 12.87 24.92
CA LEU A 964 -29.59 13.59 25.42
C LEU A 964 -28.56 12.65 26.04
N ALA A 965 -28.99 11.67 26.83
CA ALA A 965 -28.08 10.67 27.40
C ALA A 965 -27.51 9.75 26.33
N SER A 966 -28.29 9.37 25.32
CA SER A 966 -27.81 8.58 24.18
C SER A 966 -26.84 9.37 23.30
N ASP A 967 -27.08 10.66 23.06
CA ASP A 967 -26.18 11.53 22.32
C ASP A 967 -24.89 11.79 23.10
N GLU A 968 -24.98 11.96 24.43
CA GLU A 968 -23.80 12.03 25.30
C GLU A 968 -23.05 10.68 25.34
N VAL A 969 -23.75 9.54 25.34
CA VAL A 969 -23.13 8.21 25.16
C VAL A 969 -22.42 8.14 23.81
N HIS A 970 -23.08 8.47 22.69
CA HIS A 970 -22.47 8.45 21.36
C HIS A 970 -21.28 9.40 21.25
N ARG A 971 -21.36 10.58 21.88
CA ARG A 971 -20.25 11.55 21.93
C ARG A 971 -19.07 10.98 22.73
N VAL A 972 -19.34 10.40 23.89
CA VAL A 972 -18.34 9.74 24.74
C VAL A 972 -17.75 8.52 24.04
N GLU A 973 -18.55 7.70 23.37
CA GLU A 973 -18.12 6.56 22.57
C GLU A 973 -17.29 6.97 21.37
N PHE A 974 -17.66 8.05 20.68
CA PHE A 974 -16.88 8.61 19.57
C PHE A 974 -15.53 9.16 20.06
N GLU A 975 -15.53 9.91 21.17
CA GLU A 975 -14.31 10.42 21.80
C GLU A 975 -13.41 9.26 22.28
N ASN A 976 -14.02 8.23 22.87
CA ASN A 976 -13.36 7.00 23.31
C ASN A 976 -12.80 6.20 22.12
N ALA A 977 -13.55 6.04 21.02
CA ALA A 977 -13.10 5.35 19.82
C ALA A 977 -11.93 6.10 19.15
N LYS A 978 -11.98 7.43 19.09
CA LYS A 978 -10.88 8.27 18.61
C LYS A 978 -9.63 8.08 19.47
N LEU A 979 -9.77 8.11 20.79
CA LEU A 979 -8.68 7.85 21.74
C LEU A 979 -8.14 6.43 21.62
N HIS A 980 -9.02 5.43 21.47
CA HIS A 980 -8.65 4.02 21.33
C HIS A 980 -7.85 3.74 20.06
N VAL A 981 -8.26 4.30 18.92
CA VAL A 981 -7.49 4.21 17.66
C VAL A 981 -6.14 4.88 17.82
N SER A 982 -6.09 6.08 18.40
CA SER A 982 -4.81 6.78 18.67
C SER A 982 -3.90 5.97 19.60
N ASN A 983 -4.43 5.44 20.72
CA ASN A 983 -3.69 4.61 21.66
C ASN A 983 -3.16 3.33 20.99
N SER A 984 -3.98 2.68 20.16
CA SER A 984 -3.58 1.45 19.45
C SER A 984 -2.49 1.71 18.40
N ILE A 985 -2.52 2.86 17.70
CA ILE A 985 -1.45 3.25 16.78
C ILE A 985 -0.17 3.56 17.56
N LEU A 986 -0.27 4.30 18.67
CA LEU A 986 0.88 4.62 19.52
C LEU A 986 1.51 3.37 20.14
N ASP A 987 0.71 2.39 20.58
CA ASP A 987 1.19 1.09 21.07
C ASP A 987 1.98 0.34 20.00
N ASN A 988 1.47 0.30 18.76
CA ASN A 988 2.18 -0.33 17.64
C ASN A 988 3.49 0.41 17.34
N CYS A 989 3.49 1.74 17.30
CA CYS A 989 4.70 2.54 17.08
C CYS A 989 5.75 2.33 18.18
N LEU A 990 5.34 2.30 19.46
CA LEU A 990 6.23 2.07 20.59
C LEU A 990 6.75 0.62 20.63
N SER A 991 5.92 -0.35 20.24
CA SER A 991 6.34 -1.76 20.11
C SER A 991 7.34 -1.95 18.98
N SER A 992 7.09 -1.37 17.81
CA SER A 992 8.05 -1.36 16.69
C SER A 992 9.35 -0.66 17.08
N LEU A 993 9.28 0.51 17.73
CA LEU A 993 10.48 1.20 18.23
C LEU A 993 11.25 0.31 19.20
N LYS A 994 10.57 -0.39 20.11
CA LYS A 994 11.19 -1.37 20.99
C LYS A 994 11.91 -2.48 20.20
N HIS A 995 11.22 -3.17 19.31
CA HIS A 995 11.75 -4.35 18.63
C HIS A 995 12.87 -4.00 17.63
N GLU A 996 12.74 -2.86 16.96
CA GLU A 996 13.68 -2.42 15.95
C GLU A 996 14.87 -1.63 16.52
N THR A 997 14.87 -1.21 17.79
CA THR A 997 15.97 -0.37 18.34
C THR A 997 16.68 -0.93 19.57
N MET A 998 16.15 -1.96 20.23
CA MET A 998 16.74 -2.51 21.48
C MET A 998 18.05 -3.29 21.31
N TYR A 999 18.36 -3.77 20.11
CA TYR A 999 19.59 -4.52 19.86
C TYR A 999 20.85 -3.63 19.79
N TYR A 1000 20.70 -2.39 19.31
CA TYR A 1000 21.84 -1.55 18.93
C TYR A 1000 22.71 -1.11 20.11
N PRO A 1001 22.18 -0.69 21.27
CA PRO A 1001 23.03 -0.29 22.39
C PRO A 1001 23.96 -1.41 22.87
N SER A 1002 23.47 -2.65 23.03
CA SER A 1002 24.30 -3.80 23.41
C SER A 1002 25.32 -4.15 22.33
N ARG A 1003 24.98 -3.95 21.05
CA ARG A 1003 25.90 -4.21 19.94
C ARG A 1003 27.00 -3.15 19.84
N ILE A 1004 26.69 -1.88 20.07
CA ILE A 1004 27.67 -0.78 20.12
C ILE A 1004 28.64 -1.03 21.27
N MET A 1005 28.14 -1.43 22.45
CA MET A 1005 28.97 -1.77 23.62
C MET A 1005 29.97 -2.90 23.31
N GLN A 1006 29.51 -3.98 22.67
CA GLN A 1006 30.38 -5.08 22.25
C GLN A 1006 31.47 -4.65 21.27
N LEU A 1007 31.19 -3.72 20.35
CA LEU A 1007 32.18 -3.25 19.39
C LEU A 1007 33.25 -2.38 20.05
N ILE A 1008 32.87 -1.58 21.05
CA ILE A 1008 33.80 -0.78 21.86
C ILE A 1008 34.72 -1.69 22.69
N ASP A 1009 34.21 -2.80 23.22
CA ASP A 1009 34.99 -3.74 24.04
C ASP A 1009 35.94 -4.64 23.21
N VAL A 1010 35.55 -5.01 21.98
CA VAL A 1010 36.28 -6.00 21.16
C VAL A 1010 37.34 -5.35 20.26
N ASP A 1011 37.05 -4.20 19.64
CA ASP A 1011 38.00 -3.55 18.72
C ASP A 1011 37.86 -2.03 18.71
N LYS A 1012 38.50 -1.38 19.68
CA LYS A 1012 38.57 0.09 19.80
C LYS A 1012 39.14 0.79 18.55
N ARG A 1013 39.81 0.06 17.64
CA ARG A 1013 40.42 0.63 16.42
C ARG A 1013 39.43 0.75 15.25
N ASN A 1014 38.29 0.05 15.28
CA ASN A 1014 37.28 0.10 14.22
C ASN A 1014 36.24 1.22 14.44
N LEU A 1015 36.73 2.47 14.52
CA LEU A 1015 35.90 3.66 14.75
C LEU A 1015 34.90 3.92 13.62
N SER A 1016 35.21 3.52 12.38
CA SER A 1016 34.29 3.65 11.23
C SER A 1016 33.04 2.78 11.39
N GLY A 1017 33.20 1.53 11.83
CA GLY A 1017 32.06 0.62 12.05
C GLY A 1017 31.19 1.03 13.24
N ILE A 1018 31.79 1.58 14.29
CA ILE A 1018 31.05 2.14 15.43
C ILE A 1018 30.25 3.37 14.99
N ARG A 1019 30.84 4.27 14.19
CA ARG A 1019 30.17 5.47 13.68
C ARG A 1019 28.98 5.12 12.81
N GLU A 1020 29.14 4.25 11.82
CA GLU A 1020 28.04 3.82 10.94
C GLU A 1020 26.89 3.20 11.73
N LEU A 1021 27.19 2.38 12.74
CA LEU A 1021 26.17 1.74 13.57
C LEU A 1021 25.41 2.75 14.44
N VAL A 1022 26.11 3.75 14.99
CA VAL A 1022 25.51 4.80 15.82
C VAL A 1022 24.67 5.76 14.98
N ASP A 1023 25.13 6.14 13.78
CA ASP A 1023 24.38 6.98 12.83
C ASP A 1023 23.10 6.26 12.37
N TYR A 1024 23.21 4.97 12.03
CA TYR A 1024 22.06 4.15 11.68
C TYR A 1024 21.07 4.00 12.86
N TYR A 1025 21.58 3.80 14.08
CA TYR A 1025 20.75 3.77 15.28
C TYR A 1025 19.97 5.08 15.47
N LYS A 1026 20.61 6.24 15.26
CA LYS A 1026 19.97 7.56 15.34
C LYS A 1026 18.91 7.77 14.26
N GLU A 1027 19.21 7.45 13.00
CA GLU A 1027 18.23 7.59 11.89
C GLU A 1027 16.98 6.75 12.13
N LEU A 1028 17.17 5.49 12.53
CA LEU A 1028 16.07 4.57 12.84
C LEU A 1028 15.26 5.06 14.04
N TYR A 1029 15.92 5.52 15.11
CA TYR A 1029 15.25 6.03 16.30
C TYR A 1029 14.46 7.31 16.02
N VAL A 1030 15.01 8.25 15.23
CA VAL A 1030 14.35 9.51 14.83
C VAL A 1030 13.15 9.24 13.93
N LEU A 1031 13.28 8.34 12.94
CA LEU A 1031 12.18 7.99 12.04
C LEU A 1031 10.99 7.41 12.82
N LEU A 1032 11.25 6.44 13.70
CA LEU A 1032 10.21 5.75 14.46
C LEU A 1032 9.58 6.66 15.52
N SER A 1033 10.37 7.50 16.20
CA SER A 1033 9.86 8.48 17.16
C SER A 1033 9.05 9.60 16.50
N ALA A 1034 9.47 10.09 15.32
CA ALA A 1034 8.71 11.09 14.56
C ALA A 1034 7.34 10.58 14.11
N GLN A 1035 7.25 9.29 13.75
CA GLN A 1035 5.96 8.67 13.42
C GLN A 1035 5.01 8.65 14.63
N ALA A 1036 5.52 8.32 15.82
CA ALA A 1036 4.74 8.34 17.05
C ALA A 1036 4.29 9.78 17.41
N MET A 1037 5.18 10.78 17.26
CA MET A 1037 4.86 12.18 17.59
C MET A 1037 3.75 12.79 16.73
N ARG A 1038 3.64 12.41 15.44
CA ARG A 1038 2.56 12.92 14.56
C ARG A 1038 1.17 12.51 15.05
N GLN A 1039 1.05 11.38 15.74
CA GLN A 1039 -0.23 10.87 16.24
C GLN A 1039 -0.69 11.58 17.53
N ILE A 1040 0.24 12.16 18.30
CA ILE A 1040 -0.07 12.87 19.54
C ILE A 1040 -0.81 14.20 19.26
N HIS A 1041 -0.37 14.94 18.24
CA HIS A 1041 -0.85 16.31 17.96
C HIS A 1041 -2.33 16.37 17.53
N ALA A 1042 -2.98 15.24 17.26
CA ALA A 1042 -4.38 15.16 16.84
C ALA A 1042 -5.41 15.23 17.99
N ILE A 1043 -4.95 15.20 19.25
CA ILE A 1043 -5.79 15.16 20.45
C ILE A 1043 -5.31 16.24 21.42
N THR A 1044 -6.18 17.17 21.80
CA THR A 1044 -5.86 18.29 22.72
C THR A 1044 -6.60 18.12 24.04
N MET A 1045 -5.90 18.29 25.16
CA MET A 1045 -6.49 18.29 26.50
C MET A 1045 -7.46 19.48 26.66
N ARG A 1046 -8.64 19.25 27.23
CA ARG A 1046 -9.60 20.33 27.53
C ARG A 1046 -9.28 20.93 28.89
N CYS A 1047 -8.65 22.11 28.90
CA CYS A 1047 -8.41 22.86 30.13
C CYS A 1047 -9.60 23.75 30.47
N GLN A 1048 -10.15 23.60 31.68
CA GLN A 1048 -11.21 24.44 32.24
C GLN A 1048 -10.89 24.86 33.68
N PRO A 1049 -11.56 25.86 34.25
CA PRO A 1049 -11.43 26.18 35.67
C PRO A 1049 -11.90 25.02 36.56
N VAL A 1050 -11.00 24.49 37.39
CA VAL A 1050 -11.25 23.39 38.33
C VAL A 1050 -10.92 23.87 39.74
N SER A 1051 -11.86 23.73 40.67
CA SER A 1051 -11.64 24.01 42.10
C SER A 1051 -11.22 22.72 42.81
N ILE A 1052 -9.97 22.68 43.29
CA ILE A 1052 -9.41 21.50 43.97
C ILE A 1052 -8.54 21.96 45.15
N TYR A 1053 -8.74 21.33 46.32
CA TYR A 1053 -8.07 21.65 47.59
C TYR A 1053 -8.09 23.17 47.95
N GLY A 1054 -9.18 23.88 47.65
CA GLY A 1054 -9.39 25.28 48.06
C GLY A 1054 -8.83 26.35 47.12
N ALA A 1055 -8.35 25.99 45.93
CA ALA A 1055 -7.92 26.94 44.89
C ALA A 1055 -8.47 26.57 43.50
N THR A 1056 -8.69 27.58 42.65
CA THR A 1056 -9.19 27.42 41.28
C THR A 1056 -8.06 27.51 40.27
N VAL A 1057 -7.80 26.42 39.55
CA VAL A 1057 -6.72 26.30 38.57
C VAL A 1057 -7.25 25.89 37.21
N LEU A 1058 -6.48 26.12 36.14
CA LEU A 1058 -6.82 25.63 34.81
C LEU A 1058 -6.30 24.20 34.62
N GLY A 1059 -7.18 23.28 34.22
CA GLY A 1059 -6.80 21.91 33.87
C GLY A 1059 -7.98 21.03 33.47
N ASP A 1060 -7.70 19.78 33.12
CA ASP A 1060 -8.73 18.75 32.97
C ASP A 1060 -9.04 18.16 34.36
N PRO A 1061 -10.30 18.14 34.81
CA PRO A 1061 -10.65 17.70 36.16
C PRO A 1061 -10.29 16.23 36.41
N ASP A 1062 -10.46 15.36 35.41
CA ASP A 1062 -10.19 13.93 35.52
C ASP A 1062 -8.68 13.69 35.70
N MET A 1063 -7.87 14.45 34.95
CA MET A 1063 -6.41 14.33 35.02
C MET A 1063 -5.85 14.92 36.31
N LEU A 1064 -6.41 16.03 36.82
CA LEU A 1064 -6.01 16.59 38.11
C LEU A 1064 -6.36 15.64 39.27
N HIS A 1065 -7.55 15.04 39.27
CA HIS A 1065 -7.90 14.01 40.25
C HIS A 1065 -6.99 12.79 40.13
N TYR A 1066 -6.73 12.32 38.90
CA TYR A 1066 -5.84 11.19 38.67
C TYR A 1066 -4.41 11.46 39.16
N LEU A 1067 -3.90 12.68 39.00
CA LEU A 1067 -2.60 13.09 39.52
C LEU A 1067 -2.53 12.93 41.05
N PHE A 1068 -3.50 13.49 41.78
CA PHE A 1068 -3.50 13.39 43.25
C PHE A 1068 -3.76 11.95 43.73
N ASP A 1069 -4.53 11.15 42.98
CA ASP A 1069 -4.72 9.72 43.26
C ASP A 1069 -3.43 8.92 43.10
N ILE A 1070 -2.64 9.19 42.06
CA ILE A 1070 -1.32 8.58 41.89
C ILE A 1070 -0.42 8.96 43.06
N LEU A 1071 -0.37 10.23 43.45
CA LEU A 1071 0.45 10.69 44.58
C LEU A 1071 0.01 10.03 45.90
N LYS A 1072 -1.30 9.85 46.11
CA LYS A 1072 -1.84 9.15 47.27
C LYS A 1072 -1.38 7.70 47.33
N LYS A 1073 -1.50 6.98 46.21
CA LYS A 1073 -1.13 5.56 46.10
C LYS A 1073 0.38 5.37 46.21
N ALA A 1074 1.17 6.21 45.54
CA ALA A 1074 2.62 6.14 45.55
C ALA A 1074 3.19 6.41 46.96
N GLY A 1075 2.65 7.39 47.68
CA GLY A 1075 3.03 7.68 49.07
C GLY A 1075 2.44 6.73 50.10
N LYS A 1076 1.65 5.72 49.69
CA LYS A 1076 0.90 4.78 50.56
C LYS A 1076 0.07 5.48 51.66
N GLN A 1077 -0.40 6.70 51.40
CA GLN A 1077 -1.12 7.52 52.37
C GLN A 1077 -2.61 7.18 52.40
N LYS A 1078 -3.20 7.12 53.60
CA LYS A 1078 -4.67 6.98 53.75
C LYS A 1078 -5.42 8.22 53.28
N SER A 1079 -4.84 9.41 53.49
CA SER A 1079 -5.33 10.72 53.04
C SER A 1079 -4.17 11.61 52.64
N LEU A 1080 -4.34 12.39 51.58
CA LEU A 1080 -3.31 13.30 51.09
C LEU A 1080 -3.37 14.63 51.86
N HIS A 1081 -2.30 15.02 52.55
CA HIS A 1081 -2.20 16.34 53.17
C HIS A 1081 -1.66 17.33 52.14
N VAL A 1082 -2.52 18.24 51.69
CA VAL A 1082 -2.22 19.26 50.67
C VAL A 1082 -2.38 20.65 51.26
N SER A 1083 -1.31 21.44 51.27
CA SER A 1083 -1.37 22.87 51.58
C SER A 1083 -1.20 23.67 50.29
N VAL A 1084 -1.90 24.82 50.20
CA VAL A 1084 -1.82 25.70 49.03
C VAL A 1084 -1.02 26.93 49.40
N ALA A 1085 0.15 27.10 48.78
CA ALA A 1085 0.94 28.32 48.90
C ALA A 1085 0.57 29.26 47.74
N LYS A 1086 0.07 30.46 48.06
CA LYS A 1086 -0.12 31.52 47.06
C LYS A 1086 1.25 32.15 46.79
N THR A 1087 1.81 31.92 45.62
CA THR A 1087 2.98 32.65 45.13
C THR A 1087 2.73 33.08 43.69
N ASP A 1088 2.97 34.37 43.43
CA ASP A 1088 2.79 35.09 42.17
C ASP A 1088 1.35 35.30 41.65
N ARG A 1089 1.14 36.31 40.79
CA ARG A 1089 -0.21 36.69 40.29
C ARG A 1089 -0.89 35.60 39.43
N ASP A 1090 -0.09 34.74 38.78
CA ASP A 1090 -0.55 33.84 37.71
C ASP A 1090 -0.49 32.34 38.03
N TYR A 1091 0.08 31.93 39.17
CA TYR A 1091 0.29 30.52 39.53
C TYR A 1091 -0.28 30.13 40.90
N VAL A 1092 -0.57 28.83 41.06
CA VAL A 1092 -0.95 28.19 42.33
C VAL A 1092 0.04 27.07 42.60
N VAL A 1093 0.60 27.03 43.80
CA VAL A 1093 1.51 25.96 44.23
C VAL A 1093 0.80 25.07 45.25
N TYR A 1094 0.58 23.81 44.88
CA TYR A 1094 0.13 22.77 45.80
C TYR A 1094 1.35 22.08 46.40
N ARG A 1095 1.39 21.99 47.74
CA ARG A 1095 2.42 21.28 48.48
C ARG A 1095 1.81 20.03 49.11
N VAL A 1096 2.28 18.87 48.67
CA VAL A 1096 1.82 17.55 49.12
C VAL A 1096 2.86 16.94 50.06
N LEU A 1097 2.42 16.54 51.25
CA LEU A 1097 3.29 15.92 52.25
C LEU A 1097 3.12 14.39 52.25
N TRP A 1098 4.23 13.65 52.16
CA TRP A 1098 4.30 12.21 52.43
C TRP A 1098 5.01 11.97 53.75
N SER A 1099 4.22 11.61 54.77
CA SER A 1099 4.70 11.20 56.10
C SER A 1099 5.11 9.72 56.08
N ASP A 1100 6.15 9.34 56.83
CA ASP A 1100 6.59 7.94 57.01
C ASP A 1100 7.14 7.23 55.75
N VAL A 1101 7.53 7.98 54.71
CA VAL A 1101 8.18 7.43 53.51
C VAL A 1101 9.69 7.66 53.58
N LEU A 1102 10.45 6.60 53.85
CA LEU A 1102 11.93 6.63 53.87
C LEU A 1102 12.49 6.58 52.44
N LEU A 1103 12.78 7.76 51.87
CA LEU A 1103 13.55 7.88 50.62
C LEU A 1103 14.91 8.51 50.92
N THR A 1104 15.94 8.03 50.24
CA THR A 1104 17.23 8.73 50.19
C THR A 1104 17.07 10.08 49.47
N GLU A 1105 17.98 11.03 49.73
CA GLU A 1105 17.97 12.35 49.07
C GLU A 1105 18.04 12.21 47.53
N GLU A 1106 18.76 11.20 47.03
CA GLU A 1106 18.84 10.87 45.61
C GLU A 1106 17.52 10.30 45.07
N GLN A 1107 16.90 9.34 45.76
CA GLN A 1107 15.58 8.81 45.36
C GLN A 1107 14.51 9.90 45.38
N CYS A 1108 14.57 10.84 46.33
CA CYS A 1108 13.66 11.96 46.42
C CYS A 1108 13.79 12.90 45.20
N ARG A 1109 15.03 13.29 44.83
CA ARG A 1109 15.27 14.10 43.62
C ARG A 1109 14.81 13.41 42.34
N ASN A 1110 14.89 12.08 42.29
CA ASN A 1110 14.58 11.29 41.11
C ASN A 1110 13.10 10.88 40.96
N LEU A 1111 12.22 11.23 41.91
CA LEU A 1111 10.81 10.81 41.97
C LEU A 1111 10.01 11.06 40.67
N PHE A 1112 10.24 12.18 40.00
CA PHE A 1112 9.56 12.59 38.76
C PHE A 1112 10.50 12.55 37.53
N THR A 1113 11.57 11.79 37.64
CA THR A 1113 12.53 11.55 36.55
C THR A 1113 12.37 10.13 36.01
N PRO A 1114 12.87 9.84 34.80
CA PRO A 1114 12.91 8.48 34.27
C PRO A 1114 13.55 7.44 35.20
N MET A 1115 14.35 7.85 36.18
CA MET A 1115 15.00 6.97 37.16
C MET A 1115 14.10 6.58 38.34
N THR A 1116 12.83 7.00 38.33
CA THR A 1116 11.89 6.68 39.41
C THR A 1116 11.58 5.19 39.48
N GLU A 1117 11.50 4.64 40.68
CA GLU A 1117 11.08 3.25 40.91
C GLU A 1117 9.58 3.06 40.63
N ASN A 1118 8.78 4.13 40.73
CA ASN A 1118 7.35 4.10 40.44
C ASN A 1118 7.04 4.89 39.17
N ILE A 1119 6.99 4.16 38.05
CA ILE A 1119 6.73 4.70 36.71
C ILE A 1119 5.42 5.51 36.65
N GLN A 1120 4.43 5.25 37.51
CA GLN A 1120 3.19 6.04 37.54
C GLN A 1120 3.43 7.52 37.90
N LEU A 1121 4.50 7.85 38.61
CA LEU A 1121 4.85 9.24 38.93
C LEU A 1121 5.27 10.04 37.68
N MET A 1122 5.76 9.39 36.63
CA MET A 1122 6.03 10.05 35.34
C MET A 1122 4.74 10.55 34.68
N ILE A 1123 3.60 9.92 34.97
CA ILE A 1123 2.29 10.37 34.49
C ILE A 1123 1.92 11.71 35.14
N CYS A 1124 2.19 11.88 36.44
CA CYS A 1124 1.96 13.16 37.13
C CYS A 1124 2.73 14.31 36.46
N ARG A 1125 4.00 14.07 36.11
CA ARG A 1125 4.81 15.05 35.38
C ARG A 1125 4.26 15.37 33.99
N GLN A 1126 3.77 14.34 33.27
CA GLN A 1126 3.17 14.55 31.96
C GLN A 1126 1.88 15.36 32.03
N ILE A 1127 1.02 15.13 33.02
CA ILE A 1127 -0.22 15.89 33.22
C ILE A 1127 0.07 17.39 33.41
N ILE A 1128 1.04 17.74 34.27
CA ILE A 1128 1.40 19.15 34.51
C ILE A 1128 2.03 19.80 33.28
N ARG A 1129 2.82 19.04 32.53
CA ARG A 1129 3.40 19.49 31.26
C ARG A 1129 2.33 19.82 30.22
N ASP A 1130 1.35 18.93 30.02
CA ASP A 1130 0.26 19.15 29.07
C ASP A 1130 -0.58 20.39 29.46
N ILE A 1131 -0.82 20.62 30.77
CA ILE A 1131 -1.48 21.84 31.26
C ILE A 1131 -0.65 23.08 30.92
N GLY A 1132 0.67 23.04 31.14
CA GLY A 1132 1.58 24.15 30.81
C GLY A 1132 1.62 24.46 29.31
N GLU A 1133 1.64 23.43 28.45
CA GLU A 1133 1.63 23.57 26.99
C GLU A 1133 0.31 24.18 26.48
N VAL A 1134 -0.84 23.70 26.98
CA VAL A 1134 -2.17 24.22 26.57
C VAL A 1134 -2.42 25.63 27.08
N THR A 1135 -1.96 25.95 28.30
CA THR A 1135 -2.11 27.29 28.87
C THR A 1135 -1.00 28.26 28.44
N ASN A 1136 -0.01 27.78 27.67
CA ASN A 1136 1.22 28.49 27.30
C ASN A 1136 1.99 29.07 28.51
N SER A 1137 1.89 28.38 29.65
CA SER A 1137 2.49 28.75 30.93
C SER A 1137 3.75 27.95 31.18
N ARG A 1138 4.91 28.57 30.95
CA ARG A 1138 6.22 27.91 31.09
C ARG A 1138 6.63 27.63 32.55
N GLY A 1139 5.95 28.22 33.53
CA GLY A 1139 6.20 28.00 34.97
C GLY A 1139 5.56 26.75 35.57
N CYS A 1140 4.75 25.98 34.82
CA CYS A 1140 4.13 24.76 35.34
C CYS A 1140 5.17 23.64 35.53
N GLY A 1141 5.15 22.98 36.69
CA GLY A 1141 6.12 21.94 37.02
C GLY A 1141 5.76 21.13 38.27
N ILE A 1142 6.46 20.01 38.47
CA ILE A 1142 6.34 19.15 39.65
C ILE A 1142 7.72 18.73 40.13
N GLN A 1143 8.00 18.86 41.42
CA GLN A 1143 9.29 18.53 42.02
C GLN A 1143 9.14 18.02 43.45
N ALA A 1144 10.10 17.22 43.93
CA ALA A 1144 10.13 16.72 45.29
C ALA A 1144 11.43 17.12 46.00
N HIS A 1145 11.33 17.41 47.31
CA HIS A 1145 12.46 17.68 48.18
C HIS A 1145 12.20 17.11 49.58
N LEU A 1146 13.25 16.95 50.39
CA LEU A 1146 13.15 16.50 51.77
C LEU A 1146 13.02 17.71 52.70
N ASP A 1147 12.05 17.68 53.61
CA ASP A 1147 11.88 18.65 54.69
C ASP A 1147 11.65 17.89 56.01
N ASN A 1148 12.59 18.03 56.96
CA ASN A 1148 12.55 17.40 58.28
C ASN A 1148 12.18 15.90 58.24
N HIS A 1149 12.85 15.12 57.38
CA HIS A 1149 12.64 13.67 57.15
C HIS A 1149 11.30 13.29 56.47
N ASN A 1150 10.50 14.25 56.02
CA ASN A 1150 9.33 14.02 55.19
C ASN A 1150 9.61 14.39 53.73
N VAL A 1151 8.93 13.70 52.81
CA VAL A 1151 9.00 14.02 51.38
C VAL A 1151 7.92 15.04 51.05
N VAL A 1152 8.34 16.19 50.52
CA VAL A 1152 7.47 17.30 50.14
C VAL A 1152 7.47 17.41 48.62
N ILE A 1153 6.27 17.40 48.02
CA ILE A 1153 6.07 17.51 46.56
C ILE A 1153 5.39 18.84 46.25
N ASP A 1154 6.08 19.71 45.53
CA ASP A 1154 5.54 20.98 45.05
C ASP A 1154 5.02 20.83 43.61
N ILE A 1155 3.79 21.26 43.37
CA ILE A 1155 3.11 21.21 42.08
C ILE A 1155 2.66 22.62 41.69
N VAL A 1156 3.19 23.15 40.59
CA VAL A 1156 2.89 24.51 40.11
C VAL A 1156 1.92 24.44 38.93
N ILE A 1157 0.76 25.07 39.05
CA ILE A 1157 -0.32 25.06 38.05
C ILE A 1157 -0.80 26.49 37.77
N THR A 1158 -1.17 26.78 36.52
CA THR A 1158 -1.74 28.06 36.11
C THR A 1158 -3.05 28.36 36.86
N LYS A 1159 -3.16 29.55 37.46
CA LYS A 1159 -4.36 30.02 38.15
C LYS A 1159 -5.48 30.32 37.14
N ALA A 1160 -6.72 29.95 37.45
CA ALA A 1160 -7.87 30.39 36.67
C ALA A 1160 -8.22 31.85 37.03
N LYS A 1161 -8.40 32.72 36.04
CA LYS A 1161 -8.86 34.10 36.29
C LYS A 1161 -10.30 34.08 36.80
N ASP A 1162 -10.59 34.79 37.90
CA ASP A 1162 -11.97 35.03 38.31
C ASP A 1162 -12.71 35.78 37.19
N LYS A 1163 -14.02 35.54 37.08
CA LYS A 1163 -14.90 36.03 36.01
C LYS A 1163 -14.92 37.56 35.82
N ASP A 1164 -14.20 38.33 36.65
CA ASP A 1164 -14.16 39.80 36.62
C ASP A 1164 -12.84 40.43 36.11
N GLY A 1165 -11.87 39.65 35.62
CA GLY A 1165 -10.80 40.18 34.77
C GLY A 1165 -9.94 41.35 35.31
N LYS A 1166 -9.35 41.23 36.50
CA LYS A 1166 -8.24 42.10 36.93
C LYS A 1166 -7.02 41.27 37.38
N PHE A 1167 -5.83 41.73 36.97
CA PHE A 1167 -4.51 41.16 37.22
C PHE A 1167 -4.06 41.30 38.68
#